data_AF-A0A6M6CAD9-F1
#
_entry.id   AF-A0A6M6CAD9-F1
#
_cell.length_a   1.000
_cell.length_b   1.000
_cell.length_c   1.000
_cell.angle_alpha   90.00
_cell.angle_beta   90.00
_cell.angle_gamma   90.00
#
_symmetry.space_group_name_H-M   'P 1'
#
loop_
_entity.id
_entity.type
_entity.pdbx_description
1 polymer ?
#
loop_
_entity_poly.entity_id
_entity_poly.type
_entity_poly.pdbx_seq_one_letter_code
_entity_poly.pdbx_strand_id
1 'polypeptide(L)'
;MRARGERKEAGSWVKFRLLMWKNFVQQLRHPVQTAAELLLPVLTMSLVLVLRSQIDPEVLETRTYPPIPAHTLNYSVTVLGGMNLTRMSMAFSPENAVLRDVVSSATTKLLLKNMRDQVLPIIEALPIEIPPGLVNSSQVYEIVKLFVDENVVTGYNSSAAMRGIYAEEEATRRVIAGIEFDDSLREITELPLDLSYALRFPERPRLNSFFMTGGRTWRTDNVFPMFEVPGPRFPYSWEGGNDPGYVNEMFIALQHMISSELVSKVAGVNLDFDVHIQRYPHPAYIMDLAKEALQFLFPSFIMISFSYTAINIIRSVTVEKEMQLKETMKIMGLPTWLHWMAWFFKQFIYLLIASVLILVILKVNWFTTEEGFSDYAVFTNTPWTVLFFFLTLYLTCTIFFCFMISGFFSKASTAALFGGVIWFLTYIPAFLLAMDVNMSTSLQAVTCLMLNSAMSYGFQLLLARESTGGMQWGDFMTSPATDSSRFVFGHVVIMMALNCVLYMLIALYLEQVLPGPYGTPKPWYFFVQRQFWCSSKTTHDIGTDNSDTSSLTKESDPTDLPIGVKIQNLKKVYGSNVAVNNLSLNIYDDQITVLLGHNGAGKSTTISMLTGNVDITSGSVTVAGYDIEKQTSSARSHIGLCPQHNVLFNELTVKEHLQFFSRLKGFSGKELDEEIVTLIEKLELQEKRDYQSAGLSGGQKRRLGVGVALCGAAKVVLLDEPTSGMDPASRRALWDLLQREKKGRSMILTTHFMDEADILGDRVAIMADGRLQCVGSPYFLKRHYGVGYTLVVVKKEDFRLDTCTELINRYIPGTVVKEDRGTEVTYSMTNEYSHVFESMLRDLEAKADEINFKNYGLLATTLEDVFMSVGTDVVATSDVDDNTTVSSSADTLAFEYDSLEKLDGTGYGDEKGIRLICQHVVAIWMKLFLVLTRSWLILLLQVLVSLVQIIATLGVMQYVISMTEHIQRRELSLAEGFAGTETLVSFKGLSPTSTGSLAKAAYESIFVTANNPTMEITVVDNTPIDEYYLERTDDVSAMAVLRHSLLIGATFDDHSATAWFSNFGYHDVAMSLAAVHAALLRAVNPAANLTVYNHPLEANYVNQNDMQTMVAFLSMQLASGIGSSLSIVSAVFIMFYIKVGCTCAS
;
A
#
# COMPACT_ATOMS: atom_id res chain seq x y z
N MET A 1 10.03 -44.13 36.51
CA MET A 1 10.94 -43.64 35.46
C MET A 1 10.78 -44.52 34.22
N ARG A 2 9.93 -44.13 33.25
CA ARG A 2 9.83 -44.82 31.95
C ARG A 2 10.95 -44.30 31.05
N ALA A 3 11.67 -45.21 30.39
CA ALA A 3 12.61 -44.88 29.32
C ALA A 3 11.92 -43.91 28.34
N ARG A 4 12.41 -42.66 28.28
CA ARG A 4 11.95 -41.64 27.33
C ARG A 4 12.44 -42.03 25.94
N GLY A 5 11.76 -42.97 25.30
CA GLY A 5 11.98 -43.34 23.91
C GLY A 5 11.78 -42.14 23.00
N GLU A 6 12.55 -42.08 21.91
CA GLU A 6 12.55 -41.04 20.88
C GLU A 6 11.11 -40.65 20.50
N ARG A 7 10.65 -39.49 21.00
CA ARG A 7 9.32 -38.99 20.72
C ARG A 7 9.31 -38.31 19.36
N LYS A 8 8.41 -38.76 18.48
CA LYS A 8 8.21 -38.14 17.16
C LYS A 8 7.71 -36.71 17.32
N GLU A 9 8.33 -35.78 16.59
CA GLU A 9 7.90 -34.39 16.53
C GLU A 9 6.42 -34.25 16.14
N ALA A 10 5.76 -33.19 16.62
CA ALA A 10 4.42 -32.85 16.17
C ALA A 10 4.38 -32.61 14.65
N GLY A 11 3.42 -33.23 13.96
CA GLY A 11 3.24 -33.02 12.52
C GLY A 11 2.88 -31.57 12.18
N SER A 12 3.23 -31.12 10.97
CA SER A 12 3.01 -29.73 10.52
C SER A 12 1.55 -29.26 10.66
N TRP A 13 0.58 -30.13 10.44
CA TRP A 13 -0.84 -29.82 10.62
C TRP A 13 -1.22 -29.55 12.10
N VAL A 14 -0.64 -30.31 13.03
CA VAL A 14 -0.85 -30.08 14.47
C VAL A 14 -0.22 -28.75 14.89
N LYS A 15 1.00 -28.47 14.41
CA LYS A 15 1.67 -27.18 14.61
C LYS A 15 0.82 -26.03 14.06
N PHE A 16 0.21 -26.19 12.89
CA PHE A 16 -0.68 -25.18 12.29
C PHE A 16 -1.93 -24.92 13.14
N ARG A 17 -2.64 -25.99 13.52
CA ARG A 17 -3.84 -25.89 14.36
C ARG A 17 -3.53 -25.23 15.71
N LEU A 18 -2.35 -25.51 16.27
CA LEU A 18 -1.88 -24.92 17.52
C LEU A 18 -1.62 -23.41 17.37
N LEU A 19 -0.99 -22.98 16.27
CA LEU A 19 -0.80 -21.55 15.97
C LEU A 19 -2.12 -20.83 15.74
N MET A 20 -3.06 -21.45 15.02
CA MET A 20 -4.40 -20.90 14.85
C MET A 20 -5.10 -20.74 16.20
N TRP A 21 -5.07 -21.75 17.05
CA TRP A 21 -5.61 -21.66 18.42
C TRP A 21 -5.00 -20.50 19.21
N LYS A 22 -3.66 -20.37 19.21
CA LYS A 22 -2.94 -19.25 19.83
C LYS A 22 -3.45 -17.90 19.32
N ASN A 23 -3.48 -17.74 18.00
CA ASN A 23 -3.89 -16.51 17.32
C ASN A 23 -5.34 -16.12 17.63
N PHE A 24 -6.25 -17.10 17.71
CA PHE A 24 -7.65 -16.87 18.09
C PHE A 24 -7.80 -16.47 19.56
N VAL A 25 -7.09 -17.14 20.48
CA VAL A 25 -7.13 -16.80 21.92
C VAL A 25 -6.62 -15.38 22.17
N GLN A 26 -5.51 -14.99 21.53
CA GLN A 26 -4.98 -13.62 21.65
C GLN A 26 -5.99 -12.58 21.16
N GLN A 27 -6.66 -12.84 20.03
CA GLN A 27 -7.66 -11.92 19.49
C GLN A 27 -8.90 -11.80 20.39
N LEU A 28 -9.42 -12.92 20.90
CA LEU A 28 -10.60 -12.96 21.79
C LEU A 28 -10.39 -12.14 23.07
N ARG A 29 -9.15 -12.00 23.54
CA ARG A 29 -8.81 -11.21 24.73
C ARG A 29 -8.72 -9.69 24.47
N HIS A 30 -8.84 -9.27 23.21
CA HIS A 30 -8.98 -7.87 22.81
C HIS A 30 -10.34 -7.61 22.14
N PRO A 31 -11.45 -7.64 22.90
CA PRO A 31 -12.79 -7.53 22.34
C PRO A 31 -13.05 -6.15 21.71
N VAL A 32 -12.51 -5.07 22.31
CA VAL A 32 -12.67 -3.70 21.78
C VAL A 32 -11.97 -3.55 20.43
N GLN A 33 -10.74 -4.07 20.31
CA GLN A 33 -10.00 -4.04 19.04
C GLN A 33 -10.72 -4.87 17.97
N THR A 34 -11.16 -6.09 18.33
CA THR A 34 -11.86 -6.98 17.40
C THR A 34 -13.20 -6.38 16.95
N ALA A 35 -13.94 -5.76 17.87
CA ALA A 35 -15.17 -5.04 17.55
C ALA A 35 -14.89 -3.85 16.61
N ALA A 36 -13.82 -3.07 16.86
CA ALA A 36 -13.44 -1.98 15.97
C ALA A 36 -13.02 -2.47 14.56
N GLU A 37 -12.26 -3.57 14.48
CA GLU A 37 -11.85 -4.18 13.20
C GLU A 37 -13.05 -4.67 12.38
N LEU A 38 -14.12 -5.14 13.02
CA LEU A 38 -15.32 -5.65 12.36
C LEU A 38 -16.36 -4.55 12.06
N LEU A 39 -16.58 -3.62 13.00
CA LEU A 39 -17.64 -2.62 12.93
C LEU A 39 -17.23 -1.38 12.12
N LEU A 40 -15.95 -1.00 12.09
CA LEU A 40 -15.54 0.20 11.36
C LEU A 40 -15.79 0.09 9.83
N PRO A 41 -15.48 -1.04 9.16
CA PRO A 41 -15.85 -1.21 7.75
C PRO A 41 -17.36 -1.14 7.53
N VAL A 42 -18.15 -1.70 8.45
CA VAL A 42 -19.61 -1.65 8.40
C VAL A 42 -20.15 -0.23 8.59
N LEU A 43 -19.62 0.51 9.55
CA LEU A 43 -20.04 1.88 9.86
C LEU A 43 -19.70 2.83 8.70
N THR A 44 -18.50 2.71 8.14
CA THR A 44 -18.11 3.51 6.96
C THR A 44 -18.95 3.17 5.73
N MET A 45 -19.30 1.90 5.51
CA MET A 45 -20.24 1.51 4.45
C MET A 45 -21.68 1.94 4.73
N SER A 46 -22.10 2.06 6.00
CA SER A 46 -23.43 2.58 6.33
C SER A 46 -23.59 4.06 5.93
N LEU A 47 -22.49 4.84 5.87
CA LEU A 47 -22.53 6.20 5.32
C LEU A 47 -22.88 6.22 3.84
N VAL A 48 -22.50 5.18 3.08
CA VAL A 48 -22.92 5.03 1.68
C VAL A 48 -24.43 4.83 1.60
N LEU A 49 -25.04 4.08 2.52
CA LEU A 49 -26.49 3.95 2.59
C LEU A 49 -27.17 5.29 2.89
N VAL A 50 -26.61 6.09 3.80
CA VAL A 50 -27.14 7.43 4.10
C VAL A 50 -27.09 8.32 2.87
N LEU A 51 -25.98 8.30 2.12
CA LEU A 51 -25.87 9.09 0.88
C LEU A 51 -26.87 8.61 -0.17
N ARG A 52 -27.02 7.28 -0.32
CA ARG A 52 -27.98 6.68 -1.22
C ARG A 52 -29.44 6.98 -0.84
N SER A 53 -29.76 7.09 0.45
CA SER A 53 -31.12 7.37 0.92
C SER A 53 -31.62 8.79 0.63
N GLN A 54 -30.74 9.71 0.21
CA GLN A 54 -31.12 11.10 -0.07
C GLN A 54 -31.63 11.31 -1.50
N ILE A 55 -31.43 10.32 -2.39
CA ILE A 55 -31.70 10.47 -3.82
C ILE A 55 -32.49 9.23 -4.27
N ASP A 56 -33.77 9.45 -4.57
CA ASP A 56 -34.64 8.42 -5.14
C ASP A 56 -34.41 8.29 -6.64
N PRO A 57 -34.45 7.06 -7.19
CA PRO A 57 -34.36 6.85 -8.63
C PRO A 57 -35.64 7.31 -9.34
N GLU A 58 -35.47 7.98 -10.49
CA GLU A 58 -36.58 8.42 -11.33
C GLU A 58 -36.84 7.38 -12.43
N VAL A 59 -38.07 6.87 -12.52
CA VAL A 59 -38.50 6.02 -13.64
C VAL A 59 -38.96 6.92 -14.77
N LEU A 60 -38.26 6.86 -15.90
CA LEU A 60 -38.59 7.62 -17.09
C LEU A 60 -39.30 6.71 -18.10
N GLU A 61 -40.49 7.12 -18.53
CA GLU A 61 -41.26 6.41 -19.56
C GLU A 61 -40.60 6.47 -20.94
N THR A 62 -41.03 5.60 -21.86
CA THR A 62 -40.58 5.57 -23.25
C THR A 62 -40.75 6.94 -23.90
N ARG A 63 -39.68 7.43 -24.54
CA ARG A 63 -39.67 8.74 -25.21
C ARG A 63 -39.47 8.59 -26.71
N THR A 64 -40.37 9.21 -27.46
CA THR A 64 -40.26 9.40 -28.91
C THR A 64 -39.91 10.84 -29.22
N TYR A 65 -39.01 11.06 -30.18
CA TYR A 65 -38.55 12.39 -30.56
C TYR A 65 -39.12 12.80 -31.93
N PRO A 66 -39.61 14.05 -32.09
CA PRO A 66 -40.14 14.51 -33.37
C PRO A 66 -39.01 14.78 -34.39
N PRO A 67 -39.29 14.67 -35.71
CA PRO A 67 -38.33 15.05 -36.74
C PRO A 67 -38.13 16.57 -36.77
N ILE A 68 -36.88 16.99 -36.95
CA ILE A 68 -36.47 18.39 -37.00
C ILE A 68 -35.86 18.68 -38.37
N PRO A 69 -36.25 19.75 -39.07
CA PRO A 69 -35.61 20.10 -40.35
C PRO A 69 -34.14 20.46 -40.13
N ALA A 70 -33.23 19.87 -40.92
CA ALA A 70 -31.78 20.02 -40.73
C ALA A 70 -31.27 21.47 -40.87
N HIS A 71 -32.05 22.33 -41.54
CA HIS A 71 -31.75 23.74 -41.74
C HIS A 71 -32.17 24.65 -40.59
N THR A 72 -32.87 24.16 -39.56
CA THR A 72 -33.46 25.03 -38.52
C THR A 72 -32.41 25.77 -37.69
N LEU A 73 -32.70 27.04 -37.36
CA LEU A 73 -31.93 27.85 -36.42
C LEU A 73 -32.69 28.13 -35.11
N ASN A 74 -33.87 27.53 -34.91
CA ASN A 74 -34.74 27.79 -33.76
C ASN A 74 -34.07 27.42 -32.42
N TYR A 75 -33.20 26.41 -32.41
CA TYR A 75 -32.46 25.98 -31.23
C TYR A 75 -31.15 26.77 -31.00
N SER A 76 -30.71 27.55 -31.99
CA SER A 76 -29.48 28.36 -31.93
C SER A 76 -29.72 29.82 -31.51
N VAL A 77 -30.96 30.18 -31.12
CA VAL A 77 -31.35 31.56 -30.76
C VAL A 77 -30.47 32.12 -29.63
N THR A 78 -30.10 31.30 -28.66
CA THR A 78 -29.21 31.73 -27.55
C THR A 78 -27.80 32.06 -28.04
N VAL A 79 -27.26 31.30 -29.00
CA VAL A 79 -25.96 31.64 -29.64
C VAL A 79 -26.09 32.93 -30.43
N LEU A 80 -27.13 33.03 -31.26
CA LEU A 80 -27.41 34.20 -32.09
C LEU A 80 -27.56 35.48 -31.24
N GLY A 81 -28.22 35.39 -30.08
CA GLY A 81 -28.36 36.51 -29.15
C GLY A 81 -27.06 36.94 -28.48
N GLY A 82 -26.06 36.06 -28.37
CA GLY A 82 -24.71 36.37 -27.89
C GLY A 82 -23.77 36.91 -28.97
N MET A 83 -24.12 36.78 -30.25
CA MET A 83 -23.32 37.25 -31.37
C MET A 83 -23.64 38.71 -31.73
N ASN A 84 -22.65 39.39 -32.32
CA ASN A 84 -22.87 40.72 -32.88
C ASN A 84 -23.46 40.59 -34.29
N LEU A 85 -24.79 40.55 -34.36
CA LEU A 85 -25.55 40.35 -35.61
C LEU A 85 -25.21 41.38 -36.71
N THR A 86 -24.75 42.58 -36.34
CA THR A 86 -24.41 43.64 -37.31
C THR A 86 -23.04 43.47 -37.98
N ARG A 87 -22.19 42.59 -37.44
CA ARG A 87 -20.82 42.33 -37.93
C ARG A 87 -20.56 40.82 -38.02
N MET A 88 -21.55 40.07 -38.49
CA MET A 88 -21.41 38.64 -38.71
C MET A 88 -20.58 38.35 -39.95
N SER A 89 -19.64 37.41 -39.84
CA SER A 89 -18.90 36.91 -41.00
C SER A 89 -18.72 35.39 -41.00
N MET A 90 -18.55 34.81 -42.18
CA MET A 90 -18.21 33.42 -42.43
C MET A 90 -16.91 33.36 -43.22
N ALA A 91 -15.92 32.66 -42.69
CA ALA A 91 -14.63 32.49 -43.34
C ALA A 91 -14.63 31.25 -44.23
N PHE A 92 -13.95 31.27 -45.37
CA PHE A 92 -13.69 30.07 -46.15
C PHE A 92 -12.30 30.07 -46.80
N SER A 93 -11.76 28.89 -47.08
CA SER A 93 -10.47 28.70 -47.76
C SER A 93 -10.43 27.42 -48.59
N PRO A 94 -9.69 27.37 -49.72
CA PRO A 94 -8.98 28.48 -50.37
C PRO A 94 -9.94 29.44 -51.10
N GLU A 95 -9.53 30.70 -51.25
CA GLU A 95 -10.30 31.71 -51.97
C GLU A 95 -10.36 31.37 -53.47
N ASN A 96 -11.55 30.96 -53.92
CA ASN A 96 -11.89 30.64 -55.31
C ASN A 96 -13.32 31.15 -55.59
N ALA A 97 -13.58 31.66 -56.79
CA ALA A 97 -14.89 32.14 -57.22
C ALA A 97 -15.99 31.08 -57.13
N VAL A 98 -15.68 29.81 -57.47
CA VAL A 98 -16.65 28.70 -57.40
C VAL A 98 -17.00 28.38 -55.95
N LEU A 99 -16.00 28.32 -55.07
CA LEU A 99 -16.21 28.05 -53.64
C LEU A 99 -16.90 29.23 -52.94
N ARG A 100 -16.56 30.48 -53.30
CA ARG A 100 -17.27 31.68 -52.84
C ARG A 100 -18.76 31.61 -53.18
N ASP A 101 -19.09 31.24 -54.41
CA ASP A 101 -20.49 31.11 -54.85
C ASP A 101 -21.23 30.00 -54.09
N VAL A 102 -20.58 28.88 -53.80
CA VAL A 102 -21.15 27.80 -52.95
C VAL A 102 -21.43 28.31 -51.55
N VAL A 103 -20.45 28.95 -50.89
CA VAL A 103 -20.60 29.45 -49.52
C VAL A 103 -21.64 30.58 -49.46
N SER A 104 -21.61 31.54 -50.39
CA SER A 104 -22.56 32.64 -50.48
C SER A 104 -23.99 32.14 -50.76
N SER A 105 -24.16 31.16 -51.64
CA SER A 105 -25.49 30.57 -51.92
C SER A 105 -26.01 29.76 -50.73
N ALA A 106 -25.15 28.97 -50.08
CA ALA A 106 -25.51 28.16 -48.90
C ALA A 106 -25.97 29.04 -47.74
N THR A 107 -25.23 30.11 -47.46
CA THR A 107 -25.54 31.07 -46.38
C THR A 107 -26.80 31.87 -46.67
N THR A 108 -26.99 32.28 -47.93
CA THR A 108 -28.22 32.95 -48.37
C THR A 108 -29.44 32.05 -48.20
N LYS A 109 -29.36 30.78 -48.61
CA LYS A 109 -30.46 29.81 -48.42
C LYS A 109 -30.71 29.51 -46.95
N LEU A 110 -29.66 29.42 -46.13
CA LEU A 110 -29.79 29.23 -44.68
C LEU A 110 -30.58 30.38 -44.04
N LEU A 111 -30.21 31.62 -44.36
CA LEU A 111 -30.90 32.80 -43.86
C LEU A 111 -32.34 32.80 -44.37
N LEU A 112 -32.58 32.70 -45.67
CA LEU A 112 -33.93 32.78 -46.25
C LEU A 112 -34.89 31.70 -45.72
N LYS A 113 -34.43 30.46 -45.53
CA LYS A 113 -35.28 29.38 -44.99
C LYS A 113 -35.69 29.62 -43.53
N ASN A 114 -34.84 30.25 -42.71
CA ASN A 114 -35.12 30.54 -41.30
C ASN A 114 -35.70 31.95 -41.05
N MET A 115 -35.56 32.85 -42.01
CA MET A 115 -36.05 34.23 -41.94
C MET A 115 -37.58 34.28 -41.92
N ARG A 116 -38.29 33.29 -42.46
CA ARG A 116 -39.77 33.31 -42.59
C ARG A 116 -40.51 33.52 -41.26
N ASP A 117 -39.94 33.12 -40.13
CA ASP A 117 -40.55 33.23 -38.79
C ASP A 117 -40.03 34.40 -37.92
N GLN A 118 -38.91 35.05 -38.27
CA GLN A 118 -38.29 36.17 -37.51
C GLN A 118 -37.99 37.43 -38.36
N VAL A 119 -38.58 37.54 -39.56
CA VAL A 119 -38.26 38.53 -40.61
C VAL A 119 -38.38 40.01 -40.19
N LEU A 120 -39.34 40.38 -39.35
CA LEU A 120 -39.69 41.80 -39.21
C LEU A 120 -38.66 42.65 -38.43
N PRO A 121 -38.11 42.20 -37.28
CA PRO A 121 -37.20 43.02 -36.48
C PRO A 121 -35.77 43.12 -37.03
N ILE A 122 -35.29 42.10 -37.76
CA ILE A 122 -33.90 42.04 -38.26
C ILE A 122 -33.78 42.76 -39.62
N ILE A 123 -34.80 42.66 -40.48
CA ILE A 123 -34.82 43.40 -41.76
C ILE A 123 -34.96 44.91 -41.52
N GLU A 124 -35.70 45.35 -40.50
CA GLU A 124 -35.73 46.75 -40.06
C GLU A 124 -34.39 47.24 -39.47
N ALA A 125 -33.50 46.32 -39.05
CA ALA A 125 -32.17 46.64 -38.54
C ALA A 125 -31.05 46.61 -39.62
N LEU A 126 -31.35 46.13 -40.83
CA LEU A 126 -30.42 46.13 -41.97
C LEU A 126 -30.49 47.49 -42.70
N PRO A 127 -29.36 48.10 -43.09
CA PRO A 127 -29.33 49.38 -43.79
C PRO A 127 -29.65 49.20 -45.28
N ILE A 128 -30.84 48.68 -45.61
CA ILE A 128 -31.27 48.42 -47.00
C ILE A 128 -32.65 49.04 -47.21
N GLU A 129 -32.76 50.04 -48.08
CA GLU A 129 -34.04 50.62 -48.51
C GLU A 129 -34.73 49.65 -49.49
N ILE A 130 -35.76 48.93 -49.04
CA ILE A 130 -36.57 48.07 -49.91
C ILE A 130 -37.70 48.90 -50.55
N PRO A 131 -37.78 49.03 -51.89
CA PRO A 131 -38.90 49.71 -52.54
C PRO A 131 -40.21 48.91 -52.36
N PRO A 132 -41.36 49.57 -52.10
CA PRO A 132 -42.61 48.88 -51.82
C PRO A 132 -43.19 48.26 -53.11
N GLY A 133 -43.39 46.93 -53.11
CA GLY A 133 -44.28 46.26 -54.09
C GLY A 133 -43.70 45.13 -54.95
N LEU A 134 -42.50 44.60 -54.70
CA LEU A 134 -41.92 43.51 -55.48
C LEU A 134 -41.40 42.41 -54.56
N VAL A 135 -42.14 41.31 -54.42
CA VAL A 135 -41.65 40.11 -53.72
C VAL A 135 -41.86 38.90 -54.61
N ASN A 136 -41.09 38.83 -55.70
CA ASN A 136 -40.82 37.54 -56.33
C ASN A 136 -39.65 36.91 -55.56
N SER A 137 -39.78 35.65 -55.15
CA SER A 137 -38.79 34.96 -54.29
C SER A 137 -37.37 34.94 -54.87
N SER A 138 -37.25 34.98 -56.20
CA SER A 138 -35.97 35.04 -56.91
C SER A 138 -35.26 36.39 -56.79
N GLN A 139 -35.98 37.51 -56.75
CA GLN A 139 -35.37 38.84 -56.62
C GLN A 139 -34.89 39.10 -55.19
N VAL A 140 -35.64 38.63 -54.20
CA VAL A 140 -35.22 38.66 -52.79
C VAL A 140 -33.97 37.80 -52.58
N TYR A 141 -33.92 36.63 -53.22
CA TYR A 141 -32.74 35.78 -53.19
C TYR A 141 -31.49 36.50 -53.73
N GLU A 142 -31.56 37.12 -54.91
CA GLU A 142 -30.42 37.84 -55.50
C GLU A 142 -29.96 39.02 -54.66
N ILE A 143 -30.88 39.81 -54.07
CA ILE A 143 -30.52 40.95 -53.21
C ILE A 143 -29.84 40.48 -51.92
N VAL A 144 -30.40 39.47 -51.26
CA VAL A 144 -29.80 38.92 -50.03
C VAL A 144 -28.48 38.25 -50.33
N LYS A 145 -28.36 37.56 -51.48
CA LYS A 145 -27.10 36.94 -51.93
C LYS A 145 -26.00 37.97 -52.13
N LEU A 146 -26.31 39.10 -52.77
CA LEU A 146 -25.34 40.17 -53.01
C LEU A 146 -24.88 40.82 -51.70
N PHE A 147 -25.80 41.03 -50.76
CA PHE A 147 -25.47 41.52 -49.41
C PHE A 147 -24.57 40.53 -48.64
N VAL A 148 -24.88 39.23 -48.71
CA VAL A 148 -24.12 38.17 -48.04
C VAL A 148 -22.72 38.03 -48.64
N ASP A 149 -22.59 38.09 -49.96
CA ASP A 149 -21.31 37.97 -50.67
C ASP A 149 -20.36 39.14 -50.34
N GLU A 150 -20.89 40.37 -50.21
CA GLU A 150 -20.06 41.55 -49.91
C GLU A 150 -19.74 41.73 -48.42
N ASN A 151 -20.67 41.40 -47.51
CA ASN A 151 -20.57 41.78 -46.09
C ASN A 151 -20.42 40.61 -45.12
N VAL A 152 -20.80 39.39 -45.51
CA VAL A 152 -20.83 38.23 -44.61
C VAL A 152 -19.73 37.23 -44.96
N VAL A 153 -19.42 37.00 -46.24
CA VAL A 153 -18.44 35.96 -46.63
C VAL A 153 -17.03 36.54 -46.78
N THR A 154 -16.04 35.97 -46.08
CA THR A 154 -14.63 36.36 -46.16
C THR A 154 -13.75 35.20 -46.66
N GLY A 155 -12.96 35.45 -47.72
CA GLY A 155 -12.07 34.46 -48.32
C GLY A 155 -10.66 34.51 -47.73
N TYR A 156 -10.02 33.35 -47.59
CA TYR A 156 -8.64 33.20 -47.16
C TYR A 156 -7.84 32.37 -48.16
N ASN A 157 -6.59 32.75 -48.40
CA ASN A 157 -5.73 32.14 -49.41
C ASN A 157 -5.30 30.69 -49.11
N SER A 158 -5.28 30.26 -47.84
CA SER A 158 -4.92 28.88 -47.44
C SER A 158 -5.49 28.51 -46.07
N SER A 159 -5.62 27.21 -45.83
CA SER A 159 -6.01 26.64 -44.52
C SER A 159 -5.20 27.21 -43.35
N ALA A 160 -3.90 27.42 -43.53
CA ALA A 160 -3.02 28.02 -42.52
C ALA A 160 -3.33 29.49 -42.23
N ALA A 161 -3.83 30.25 -43.21
CA ALA A 161 -4.18 31.67 -43.03
C ALA A 161 -5.47 31.86 -42.22
N MET A 162 -6.31 30.82 -42.10
CA MET A 162 -7.47 30.82 -41.20
C MET A 162 -7.09 30.56 -39.72
N ARG A 163 -5.85 30.14 -39.45
CA ARG A 163 -5.39 29.94 -38.06
C ARG A 163 -5.33 31.28 -37.33
N GLY A 164 -6.04 31.39 -36.21
CA GLY A 164 -6.10 32.61 -35.40
C GLY A 164 -7.32 33.51 -35.64
N ILE A 165 -8.29 33.10 -36.46
CA ILE A 165 -9.59 33.80 -36.59
C ILE A 165 -10.27 33.98 -35.22
N TYR A 166 -10.09 33.02 -34.32
CA TYR A 166 -10.63 33.04 -32.96
C TYR A 166 -9.60 33.44 -31.89
N ALA A 167 -8.58 34.23 -32.26
CA ALA A 167 -7.53 34.65 -31.32
C ALA A 167 -8.04 35.62 -30.23
N GLU A 168 -9.11 36.36 -30.49
CA GLU A 168 -9.74 37.30 -29.55
C GLU A 168 -11.17 36.89 -29.23
N GLU A 169 -11.62 37.10 -27.99
CA GLU A 169 -13.00 36.79 -27.57
C GLU A 169 -14.03 37.56 -28.43
N GLU A 170 -13.77 38.82 -28.77
CA GLU A 170 -14.67 39.59 -29.64
C GLU A 170 -14.82 38.96 -31.04
N ALA A 171 -13.77 38.32 -31.56
CA ALA A 171 -13.80 37.67 -32.86
C ALA A 171 -14.70 36.42 -32.84
N THR A 172 -14.75 35.68 -31.74
CA THR A 172 -15.68 34.54 -31.57
C THR A 172 -17.16 34.94 -31.63
N ARG A 173 -17.47 36.20 -31.27
CA ARG A 173 -18.83 36.78 -31.33
C ARG A 173 -19.18 37.40 -32.69
N ARG A 174 -18.20 37.53 -33.60
CA ARG A 174 -18.37 38.09 -34.96
C ARG A 174 -18.35 37.01 -36.04
N VAL A 175 -17.41 36.07 -35.97
CA VAL A 175 -17.23 35.05 -37.01
C VAL A 175 -18.05 33.81 -36.67
N ILE A 176 -19.03 33.43 -37.50
CA ILE A 176 -19.94 32.31 -37.27
C ILE A 176 -19.20 30.98 -37.31
N ALA A 177 -18.54 30.67 -38.43
CA ALA A 177 -17.72 29.47 -38.63
C ALA A 177 -16.73 29.71 -39.79
N GLY A 178 -15.63 28.96 -39.81
CA GLY A 178 -14.78 28.82 -40.99
C GLY A 178 -15.11 27.53 -41.78
N ILE A 179 -14.90 27.55 -43.09
CA ILE A 179 -15.07 26.40 -43.97
C ILE A 179 -13.74 26.15 -44.68
N GLU A 180 -13.13 24.99 -44.41
CA GLU A 180 -11.90 24.59 -45.06
C GLU A 180 -12.18 23.54 -46.12
N PHE A 181 -11.94 23.87 -47.37
CA PHE A 181 -11.83 22.91 -48.45
C PHE A 181 -10.36 22.51 -48.64
N ASP A 182 -10.10 21.46 -49.43
CA ASP A 182 -8.73 21.09 -49.78
C ASP A 182 -8.03 22.26 -50.52
N ASP A 183 -6.81 22.58 -50.10
CA ASP A 183 -5.99 23.65 -50.66
C ASP A 183 -5.70 23.41 -52.16
N SER A 184 -5.84 22.15 -52.64
CA SER A 184 -5.79 21.78 -54.05
C SER A 184 -6.88 22.43 -54.92
N LEU A 185 -8.00 22.88 -54.33
CA LEU A 185 -9.14 23.45 -55.05
C LEU A 185 -8.98 24.94 -55.42
N ARG A 186 -7.81 25.54 -55.20
CA ARG A 186 -7.59 26.98 -55.40
C ARG A 186 -7.70 27.45 -56.85
N GLU A 187 -7.18 26.69 -57.81
CA GLU A 187 -7.09 27.08 -59.24
C GLU A 187 -8.17 26.45 -60.12
N ILE A 188 -9.15 25.77 -59.52
CA ILE A 188 -10.10 24.91 -60.24
C ILE A 188 -11.33 25.70 -60.70
N THR A 189 -11.79 25.40 -61.93
CA THR A 189 -13.01 25.98 -62.53
C THR A 189 -14.26 25.11 -62.41
N GLU A 190 -14.10 23.78 -62.23
CA GLU A 190 -15.19 22.80 -62.06
C GLU A 190 -14.96 21.90 -60.84
N LEU A 191 -15.98 21.67 -60.02
CA LEU A 191 -15.82 20.88 -58.80
C LEU A 191 -15.42 19.42 -59.11
N PRO A 192 -14.39 18.85 -58.43
CA PRO A 192 -14.03 17.45 -58.58
C PRO A 192 -15.13 16.52 -58.06
N LEU A 193 -15.11 15.25 -58.49
CA LEU A 193 -16.08 14.24 -58.05
C LEU A 193 -15.84 13.76 -56.61
N ASP A 194 -14.61 13.83 -56.12
CA ASP A 194 -14.26 13.54 -54.72
C ASP A 194 -14.09 14.87 -53.98
N LEU A 195 -15.06 15.21 -53.14
CA LEU A 195 -15.15 16.47 -52.42
C LEU A 195 -14.97 16.22 -50.93
N SER A 196 -14.08 17.00 -50.32
CA SER A 196 -13.90 17.01 -48.88
C SER A 196 -13.93 18.44 -48.34
N TYR A 197 -14.61 18.63 -47.20
CA TYR A 197 -14.58 19.91 -46.49
C TYR A 197 -14.61 19.71 -44.97
N ALA A 198 -14.01 20.63 -44.24
CA ALA A 198 -13.97 20.67 -42.79
C ALA A 198 -14.66 21.93 -42.26
N LEU A 199 -15.51 21.77 -41.26
CA LEU A 199 -16.11 22.88 -40.53
C LEU A 199 -15.19 23.29 -39.36
N ARG A 200 -14.85 24.58 -39.35
CA ARG A 200 -13.85 25.21 -38.47
C ARG A 200 -14.55 26.11 -37.47
N PHE A 201 -15.08 25.51 -36.42
CA PHE A 201 -15.68 26.25 -35.30
C PHE A 201 -14.62 26.67 -34.27
N PRO A 202 -14.92 27.61 -33.37
CA PRO A 202 -14.04 27.86 -32.23
C PRO A 202 -13.88 26.57 -31.42
N GLU A 203 -12.65 26.30 -30.93
CA GLU A 203 -12.34 25.15 -30.06
C GLU A 203 -13.38 24.94 -28.96
N ARG A 204 -13.88 26.04 -28.40
CA ARG A 204 -14.87 26.07 -27.34
C ARG A 204 -16.23 26.47 -27.91
N PRO A 205 -17.27 25.63 -27.79
CA PRO A 205 -18.65 26.03 -28.09
C PRO A 205 -19.04 27.29 -27.28
N ARG A 206 -19.82 28.18 -27.90
CA ARG A 206 -20.29 29.44 -27.31
C ARG A 206 -21.38 29.21 -26.27
N LEU A 207 -22.22 28.19 -26.45
CA LEU A 207 -23.35 27.84 -25.60
C LEU A 207 -22.94 26.80 -24.54
N ASN A 208 -21.88 27.10 -23.79
CA ASN A 208 -21.36 26.16 -22.79
C ASN A 208 -21.99 26.39 -21.41
N SER A 209 -22.56 25.33 -20.83
CA SER A 209 -23.21 25.33 -19.52
C SER A 209 -22.20 24.94 -18.43
N PHE A 210 -22.01 25.82 -17.45
CA PHE A 210 -21.04 25.72 -16.36
C PHE A 210 -21.32 24.58 -15.34
N PHE A 211 -22.50 23.94 -15.38
CA PHE A 211 -22.87 22.92 -14.40
C PHE A 211 -22.40 21.51 -14.79
N MET A 212 -21.10 21.20 -14.67
CA MET A 212 -20.53 19.83 -14.67
C MET A 212 -20.94 18.88 -15.82
N THR A 213 -21.68 19.33 -16.83
CA THR A 213 -22.33 18.53 -17.88
C THR A 213 -22.21 19.16 -19.28
N GLY A 214 -21.38 20.19 -19.45
CA GLY A 214 -20.99 20.77 -20.74
C GLY A 214 -19.50 20.57 -21.00
N GLY A 215 -19.13 19.98 -22.14
CA GLY A 215 -17.73 19.73 -22.51
C GLY A 215 -16.97 21.01 -22.83
N ARG A 216 -15.68 21.09 -22.47
CA ARG A 216 -14.85 22.27 -22.75
C ARG A 216 -14.54 22.46 -24.24
N THR A 217 -14.63 21.39 -25.04
CA THR A 217 -14.39 21.41 -26.49
C THR A 217 -15.43 20.57 -27.25
N TRP A 218 -15.25 20.45 -28.57
CA TRP A 218 -16.07 19.62 -29.46
C TRP A 218 -15.89 18.10 -29.29
N ARG A 219 -15.00 17.64 -28.39
CA ARG A 219 -14.72 16.22 -28.12
C ARG A 219 -14.27 15.44 -29.37
N THR A 220 -13.53 16.06 -30.29
CA THR A 220 -13.10 15.39 -31.53
C THR A 220 -12.08 14.27 -31.29
N ASP A 221 -11.52 14.20 -30.09
CA ASP A 221 -10.65 13.14 -29.58
C ASP A 221 -11.41 11.90 -29.10
N ASN A 222 -12.69 12.04 -28.74
CA ASN A 222 -13.48 10.98 -28.10
C ASN A 222 -14.78 10.70 -28.85
N VAL A 223 -15.10 9.42 -28.99
CA VAL A 223 -16.29 8.98 -29.71
C VAL A 223 -17.52 8.85 -28.80
N PHE A 224 -17.30 8.36 -27.59
CA PHE A 224 -18.33 8.15 -26.56
C PHE A 224 -17.92 8.85 -25.27
N PRO A 225 -18.91 9.23 -24.42
CA PRO A 225 -18.62 9.72 -23.09
C PRO A 225 -17.82 8.71 -22.28
N MET A 226 -17.00 9.22 -21.36
CA MET A 226 -16.23 8.39 -20.43
C MET A 226 -17.13 7.54 -19.53
N PHE A 227 -18.31 8.07 -19.18
CA PHE A 227 -19.27 7.43 -18.30
C PHE A 227 -20.56 7.13 -19.05
N GLU A 228 -21.06 5.90 -18.86
CA GLU A 228 -22.31 5.45 -19.42
C GLU A 228 -23.47 5.84 -18.51
N VAL A 229 -24.29 6.76 -18.99
CA VAL A 229 -25.57 7.08 -18.36
C VAL A 229 -26.63 6.07 -18.83
N PRO A 230 -27.59 5.65 -17.99
CA PRO A 230 -28.60 4.66 -18.38
C PRO A 230 -29.49 5.13 -19.54
N GLY A 231 -29.69 6.45 -19.68
CA GLY A 231 -30.47 7.05 -20.76
C GLY A 231 -29.65 7.62 -21.91
N PRO A 232 -30.31 8.23 -22.91
CA PRO A 232 -29.64 8.99 -23.95
C PRO A 232 -29.11 10.30 -23.36
N ARG A 233 -28.08 10.88 -23.99
CA ARG A 233 -27.54 12.17 -23.55
C ARG A 233 -28.61 13.24 -23.77
N PHE A 234 -28.83 14.08 -22.75
CA PHE A 234 -29.85 15.13 -22.75
C PHE A 234 -31.24 14.60 -23.17
N PRO A 235 -31.93 13.82 -22.32
CA PRO A 235 -33.17 13.14 -22.68
C PRO A 235 -34.35 14.07 -22.96
N TYR A 236 -34.28 15.33 -22.51
CA TYR A 236 -35.30 16.36 -22.71
C TYR A 236 -35.05 17.26 -23.93
N SER A 237 -33.83 17.28 -24.46
CA SER A 237 -33.51 17.99 -25.69
C SER A 237 -33.89 17.11 -26.87
N TRP A 238 -34.49 17.68 -27.92
CA TRP A 238 -34.82 16.92 -29.13
C TRP A 238 -33.65 16.94 -30.12
N GLU A 239 -32.84 18.00 -30.07
CA GLU A 239 -31.88 18.40 -31.09
C GLU A 239 -30.47 17.85 -30.89
N GLY A 240 -30.03 17.66 -29.66
CA GLY A 240 -28.77 16.94 -29.36
C GLY A 240 -28.23 17.21 -27.96
N GLY A 241 -28.72 18.29 -27.35
CA GLY A 241 -28.16 18.89 -26.14
C GLY A 241 -26.97 19.80 -26.47
N ASN A 242 -26.27 20.24 -25.42
CA ASN A 242 -25.22 21.26 -25.53
C ASN A 242 -23.79 20.69 -25.59
N ASP A 243 -23.58 19.39 -25.39
CA ASP A 243 -22.26 18.75 -25.41
C ASP A 243 -22.22 17.63 -26.47
N PRO A 244 -21.54 17.79 -27.63
CA PRO A 244 -20.74 18.96 -28.05
C PRO A 244 -21.58 20.13 -28.61
N GLY A 245 -22.90 19.96 -28.78
CA GLY A 245 -23.79 21.06 -29.17
C GLY A 245 -23.95 21.29 -30.67
N TYR A 246 -23.81 20.26 -31.52
CA TYR A 246 -23.85 20.37 -32.99
C TYR A 246 -25.07 21.14 -33.55
N VAL A 247 -26.27 20.93 -33.03
CA VAL A 247 -27.45 21.69 -33.50
C VAL A 247 -27.45 23.10 -32.91
N ASN A 248 -27.16 23.24 -31.61
CA ASN A 248 -27.25 24.50 -30.89
C ASN A 248 -26.22 25.54 -31.38
N GLU A 249 -25.02 25.09 -31.78
CA GLU A 249 -23.96 25.93 -32.40
C GLU A 249 -24.14 26.18 -33.90
N MET A 250 -25.25 25.76 -34.53
CA MET A 250 -25.52 25.90 -35.97
C MET A 250 -24.66 25.01 -36.89
N PHE A 251 -23.90 24.06 -36.34
CA PHE A 251 -23.03 23.17 -37.14
C PHE A 251 -23.83 22.33 -38.12
N ILE A 252 -24.93 21.70 -37.68
CA ILE A 252 -25.80 20.87 -38.54
C ILE A 252 -26.45 21.70 -39.64
N ALA A 253 -26.91 22.91 -39.31
CA ALA A 253 -27.55 23.79 -40.28
C ALA A 253 -26.56 24.24 -41.39
N LEU A 254 -25.31 24.53 -41.01
CA LEU A 254 -24.24 24.85 -41.96
C LEU A 254 -23.80 23.63 -42.77
N GLN A 255 -23.63 22.48 -42.11
CA GLN A 255 -23.30 21.21 -42.77
C GLN A 255 -24.32 20.87 -43.84
N HIS A 256 -25.61 20.97 -43.51
CA HIS A 256 -26.71 20.69 -44.42
C HIS A 256 -26.71 21.62 -45.64
N MET A 257 -26.55 22.93 -45.43
CA MET A 257 -26.59 23.93 -46.52
C MET A 257 -25.39 23.79 -47.46
N ILE A 258 -24.19 23.64 -46.92
CA ILE A 258 -22.98 23.49 -47.74
C ILE A 258 -23.04 22.19 -48.54
N SER A 259 -23.40 21.07 -47.89
CA SER A 259 -23.55 19.78 -48.58
C SER A 259 -24.63 19.83 -49.66
N SER A 260 -25.79 20.44 -49.37
CA SER A 260 -26.89 20.57 -50.34
C SER A 260 -26.52 21.44 -51.53
N GLU A 261 -25.74 22.52 -51.32
CA GLU A 261 -25.24 23.34 -52.43
C GLU A 261 -24.20 22.60 -53.27
N LEU A 262 -23.28 21.88 -52.65
CA LEU A 262 -22.30 21.06 -53.38
C LEU A 262 -23.01 20.01 -54.24
N VAL A 263 -24.01 19.32 -53.69
CA VAL A 263 -24.84 18.36 -54.43
C VAL A 263 -25.57 19.05 -55.59
N SER A 264 -26.19 20.21 -55.37
CA SER A 264 -26.91 20.95 -56.42
C SER A 264 -25.98 21.44 -57.54
N LYS A 265 -24.76 21.85 -57.21
CA LYS A 265 -23.75 22.29 -58.18
C LYS A 265 -23.22 21.14 -59.03
N VAL A 266 -22.98 19.97 -58.42
CA VAL A 266 -22.57 18.75 -59.14
C VAL A 266 -23.71 18.21 -60.02
N ALA A 267 -24.97 18.34 -59.54
CA ALA A 267 -26.16 17.93 -60.30
C ALA A 267 -26.50 18.84 -61.48
N GLY A 268 -26.04 20.11 -61.47
CA GLY A 268 -26.42 21.13 -62.46
C GLY A 268 -27.88 21.58 -62.36
N VAL A 269 -28.63 21.11 -61.36
CA VAL A 269 -30.05 21.42 -61.10
C VAL A 269 -30.24 21.65 -59.60
N ASN A 270 -31.07 22.63 -59.23
CA ASN A 270 -31.48 22.81 -57.84
C ASN A 270 -32.35 21.61 -57.41
N LEU A 271 -31.82 20.79 -56.50
CA LEU A 271 -32.57 19.68 -55.90
C LEU A 271 -33.46 20.23 -54.77
N ASP A 272 -34.77 20.22 -55.00
CA ASP A 272 -35.78 20.51 -53.97
C ASP A 272 -36.03 19.23 -53.17
N PHE A 273 -35.13 18.94 -52.23
CA PHE A 273 -35.15 17.73 -51.41
C PHE A 273 -35.00 18.09 -49.93
N ASP A 274 -35.98 17.74 -49.11
CA ASP A 274 -36.02 18.13 -47.71
C ASP A 274 -35.36 17.08 -46.80
N VAL A 275 -34.35 17.49 -46.05
CA VAL A 275 -33.65 16.62 -45.09
C VAL A 275 -34.04 16.99 -43.66
N HIS A 276 -34.50 15.98 -42.93
CA HIS A 276 -34.82 16.06 -41.51
C HIS A 276 -33.81 15.23 -40.71
N ILE A 277 -33.59 15.60 -39.46
CA ILE A 277 -32.87 14.81 -38.46
C ILE A 277 -33.86 14.36 -37.38
N GLN A 278 -33.74 13.13 -36.91
CA GLN A 278 -34.60 12.58 -35.87
C GLN A 278 -33.81 11.64 -34.96
N ARG A 279 -34.13 11.65 -33.67
CA ARG A 279 -33.52 10.71 -32.72
C ARG A 279 -34.24 9.38 -32.73
N TYR A 280 -33.50 8.30 -32.47
CA TYR A 280 -34.12 7.03 -32.11
C TYR A 280 -34.99 7.20 -30.85
N PRO A 281 -36.17 6.56 -30.80
CA PRO A 281 -36.95 6.51 -29.58
C PRO A 281 -36.17 5.75 -28.51
N HIS A 282 -36.33 6.13 -27.24
CA HIS A 282 -35.68 5.44 -26.14
C HIS A 282 -36.71 4.71 -25.28
N PRO A 283 -36.52 3.41 -24.97
CA PRO A 283 -37.42 2.67 -24.09
C PRO A 283 -37.41 3.24 -22.67
N ALA A 284 -38.38 2.82 -21.84
CA ALA A 284 -38.42 3.24 -20.44
C ALA A 284 -37.14 2.80 -19.70
N TYR A 285 -36.57 3.69 -18.89
CA TYR A 285 -35.36 3.42 -18.12
C TYR A 285 -35.37 4.11 -16.77
N ILE A 286 -34.52 3.64 -15.86
CA ILE A 286 -34.39 4.20 -14.52
C ILE A 286 -33.15 5.10 -14.50
N MET A 287 -33.35 6.38 -14.18
CA MET A 287 -32.27 7.33 -13.98
C MET A 287 -31.95 7.43 -12.50
N ASP A 288 -30.70 7.19 -12.14
CA ASP A 288 -30.26 7.15 -10.75
C ASP A 288 -28.98 7.95 -10.54
N LEU A 289 -29.15 9.23 -10.24
CA LEU A 289 -28.04 10.17 -10.04
C LEU A 289 -27.15 9.79 -8.84
N ALA A 290 -27.68 9.01 -7.89
CA ALA A 290 -26.91 8.54 -6.75
C ALA A 290 -25.76 7.62 -7.18
N LYS A 291 -25.98 6.77 -8.20
CA LYS A 291 -24.96 5.84 -8.71
C LYS A 291 -23.79 6.56 -9.36
N GLU A 292 -24.05 7.65 -10.08
CA GLU A 292 -23.02 8.50 -10.69
C GLU A 292 -22.14 9.16 -9.62
N ALA A 293 -22.75 9.75 -8.58
CA ALA A 293 -22.01 10.32 -7.46
C ALA A 293 -21.21 9.24 -6.71
N LEU A 294 -21.81 8.06 -6.54
CA LEU A 294 -21.20 6.95 -5.83
C LEU A 294 -20.01 6.37 -6.59
N GLN A 295 -19.99 6.43 -7.92
CA GLN A 295 -18.86 5.96 -8.72
C GLN A 295 -17.53 6.61 -8.31
N PHE A 296 -17.53 7.91 -7.99
CA PHE A 296 -16.33 8.64 -7.55
C PHE A 296 -16.05 8.50 -6.05
N LEU A 297 -17.09 8.50 -5.22
CA LEU A 297 -16.95 8.52 -3.77
C LEU A 297 -16.75 7.12 -3.17
N PHE A 298 -17.30 6.07 -3.78
CA PHE A 298 -17.29 4.71 -3.25
C PHE A 298 -15.89 4.15 -2.96
N PRO A 299 -14.89 4.30 -3.86
CA PRO A 299 -13.52 3.86 -3.57
C PRO A 299 -12.93 4.48 -2.30
N SER A 300 -13.24 5.75 -2.04
CA SER A 300 -12.73 6.45 -0.85
C SER A 300 -13.30 5.85 0.45
N PHE A 301 -14.58 5.46 0.45
CA PHE A 301 -15.20 4.78 1.59
C PHE A 301 -14.54 3.42 1.86
N ILE A 302 -14.34 2.59 0.82
CA ILE A 302 -13.67 1.28 0.97
C ILE A 302 -12.24 1.45 1.53
N MET A 303 -11.50 2.44 1.03
CA MET A 303 -10.14 2.72 1.51
C MET A 303 -10.13 3.13 2.99
N ILE A 304 -11.07 3.97 3.42
CA ILE A 304 -11.22 4.39 4.82
C ILE A 304 -11.66 3.21 5.69
N SER A 305 -12.59 2.36 5.22
CA SER A 305 -13.08 1.17 5.92
C SER A 305 -11.96 0.28 6.42
N PHE A 306 -10.98 -0.03 5.57
CA PHE A 306 -9.91 -0.97 5.88
C PHE A 306 -8.64 -0.32 6.45
N SER A 307 -8.58 1.01 6.54
CA SER A 307 -7.40 1.73 7.04
C SER A 307 -6.95 1.28 8.44
N TYR A 308 -7.89 1.21 9.40
CA TYR A 308 -7.61 0.76 10.76
C TYR A 308 -7.12 -0.70 10.78
N THR A 309 -7.78 -1.58 10.02
CA THR A 309 -7.41 -2.99 9.94
C THR A 309 -6.00 -3.17 9.38
N ALA A 310 -5.63 -2.44 8.32
CA ALA A 310 -4.31 -2.50 7.71
C ALA A 310 -3.20 -2.05 8.68
N ILE A 311 -3.41 -0.94 9.40
CA ILE A 311 -2.46 -0.42 10.40
C ILE A 311 -2.28 -1.41 11.55
N ASN A 312 -3.36 -2.01 12.04
CA ASN A 312 -3.29 -3.00 13.12
C ASN A 312 -2.58 -4.28 12.71
N ILE A 313 -2.76 -4.77 11.47
CA ILE A 313 -2.04 -5.94 10.96
C ILE A 313 -0.53 -5.65 10.94
N ILE A 314 -0.13 -4.51 10.38
CA ILE A 314 1.29 -4.09 10.32
C ILE A 314 1.87 -4.01 11.74
N ARG A 315 1.15 -3.37 12.66
CA ARG A 315 1.57 -3.25 14.07
C ARG A 315 1.71 -4.61 14.73
N SER A 316 0.73 -5.50 14.59
CA SER A 316 0.71 -6.78 15.31
C SER A 316 1.84 -7.70 14.85
N VAL A 317 2.11 -7.76 13.55
CA VAL A 317 3.23 -8.55 12.99
C VAL A 317 4.58 -7.98 13.44
N THR A 318 4.71 -6.65 13.49
CA THR A 318 5.94 -5.99 13.95
C THR A 318 6.15 -6.08 15.46
N VAL A 319 5.11 -6.09 16.29
CA VAL A 319 5.24 -6.38 17.74
C VAL A 319 5.82 -7.77 17.97
N GLU A 320 5.36 -8.78 17.21
CA GLU A 320 5.87 -10.15 17.34
C GLU A 320 7.35 -10.25 16.93
N LYS A 321 7.78 -9.44 15.95
CA LYS A 321 9.17 -9.28 15.53
C LYS A 321 10.00 -8.55 16.58
N GLU A 322 9.49 -7.46 17.15
CA GLU A 322 10.12 -6.65 18.20
C GLU A 322 10.38 -7.47 19.47
N MET A 323 9.42 -8.31 19.87
CA MET A 323 9.50 -9.18 21.05
C MET A 323 10.25 -10.50 20.80
N GLN A 324 10.75 -10.75 19.58
CA GLN A 324 11.47 -11.98 19.17
C GLN A 324 10.70 -13.30 19.36
N LEU A 325 9.37 -13.24 19.45
CA LEU A 325 8.54 -14.42 19.65
C LEU A 325 8.70 -15.41 18.48
N LYS A 326 8.85 -14.87 17.25
CA LYS A 326 9.06 -15.66 16.03
C LYS A 326 10.35 -16.49 16.05
N GLU A 327 11.48 -15.89 16.41
CA GLU A 327 12.77 -16.61 16.45
C GLU A 327 12.79 -17.67 17.56
N THR A 328 12.21 -17.36 18.72
CA THR A 328 12.08 -18.35 19.81
C THR A 328 11.25 -19.56 19.38
N MET A 329 10.12 -19.34 18.68
CA MET A 329 9.31 -20.44 18.13
C MET A 329 10.07 -21.24 17.05
N LYS A 330 10.90 -20.60 16.25
CA LYS A 330 11.74 -21.24 15.22
C LYS A 330 12.83 -22.12 15.85
N ILE A 331 13.42 -21.69 16.96
CA ILE A 331 14.36 -22.48 17.77
C ILE A 331 13.65 -23.69 18.39
N MET A 332 12.38 -23.55 18.77
CA MET A 332 11.57 -24.65 19.31
C MET A 332 11.01 -25.62 18.23
N GLY A 333 11.40 -25.46 16.96
CA GLY A 333 11.07 -26.41 15.88
C GLY A 333 9.84 -26.03 15.03
N LEU A 334 9.42 -24.76 15.04
CA LEU A 334 8.37 -24.24 14.17
C LEU A 334 8.96 -23.78 12.81
N PRO A 335 8.47 -24.29 11.66
CA PRO A 335 8.91 -23.80 10.36
C PRO A 335 8.29 -22.42 10.03
N THR A 336 9.07 -21.56 9.35
CA THR A 336 8.68 -20.16 9.06
C THR A 336 7.42 -20.03 8.20
N TRP A 337 7.25 -20.87 7.17
CA TRP A 337 6.08 -20.79 6.27
C TRP A 337 4.74 -20.99 7.01
N LEU A 338 4.76 -21.81 8.06
CA LEU A 338 3.59 -22.11 8.87
C LEU A 338 3.15 -20.91 9.71
N HIS A 339 4.11 -20.08 10.11
CA HIS A 339 3.85 -18.83 10.84
C HIS A 339 3.09 -17.84 9.95
N TRP A 340 3.55 -17.61 8.71
CA TRP A 340 2.85 -16.77 7.74
C TRP A 340 1.48 -17.30 7.37
N MET A 341 1.35 -18.61 7.17
CA MET A 341 0.07 -19.23 6.87
C MET A 341 -0.91 -19.03 8.04
N ALA A 342 -0.48 -19.18 9.28
CA ALA A 342 -1.32 -18.96 10.46
C ALA A 342 -1.75 -17.48 10.60
N TRP A 343 -0.86 -16.53 10.28
CA TRP A 343 -1.22 -15.11 10.22
C TRP A 343 -2.21 -14.82 9.10
N PHE A 344 -1.99 -15.37 7.90
CA PHE A 344 -2.87 -15.20 6.75
C PHE A 344 -4.28 -15.71 7.07
N PHE A 345 -4.43 -16.97 7.50
CA PHE A 345 -5.75 -17.53 7.79
C PHE A 345 -6.46 -16.83 8.95
N LYS A 346 -5.72 -16.43 10.00
CA LYS A 346 -6.28 -15.62 11.09
C LYS A 346 -6.92 -14.36 10.49
N GLN A 347 -6.15 -13.55 9.77
CA GLN A 347 -6.64 -12.27 9.24
C GLN A 347 -7.69 -12.44 8.14
N PHE A 348 -7.53 -13.41 7.27
CA PHE A 348 -8.46 -13.71 6.19
C PHE A 348 -9.85 -14.07 6.72
N ILE A 349 -9.96 -14.91 7.77
CA ILE A 349 -11.26 -15.27 8.35
C ILE A 349 -11.98 -14.03 8.92
N TYR A 350 -11.27 -13.16 9.64
CA TYR A 350 -11.90 -11.96 10.21
C TYR A 350 -12.33 -10.96 9.14
N LEU A 351 -11.47 -10.71 8.15
CA LEU A 351 -11.79 -9.82 7.03
C LEU A 351 -12.89 -10.40 6.13
N LEU A 352 -13.01 -11.73 6.03
CA LEU A 352 -14.11 -12.38 5.32
C LEU A 352 -15.46 -12.13 5.99
N ILE A 353 -15.52 -12.12 7.33
CA ILE A 353 -16.76 -11.77 8.04
C ILE A 353 -17.12 -10.30 7.73
N ALA A 354 -16.14 -9.40 7.76
CA ALA A 354 -16.36 -8.00 7.40
C ALA A 354 -16.84 -7.85 5.93
N SER A 355 -16.26 -8.58 4.97
CA SER A 355 -16.69 -8.50 3.56
C SER A 355 -18.08 -9.07 3.33
N VAL A 356 -18.49 -10.12 4.05
CA VAL A 356 -19.87 -10.63 4.00
C VAL A 356 -20.84 -9.59 4.53
N LEU A 357 -20.51 -8.91 5.64
CA LEU A 357 -21.35 -7.83 6.17
C LEU A 357 -21.45 -6.64 5.20
N ILE A 358 -20.34 -6.24 4.57
CA ILE A 358 -20.34 -5.20 3.54
C ILE A 358 -21.19 -5.64 2.35
N LEU A 359 -21.08 -6.89 1.89
CA LEU A 359 -21.89 -7.41 0.79
C LEU A 359 -23.39 -7.38 1.10
N VAL A 360 -23.77 -7.74 2.33
CA VAL A 360 -25.17 -7.63 2.79
C VAL A 360 -25.63 -6.17 2.74
N ILE A 361 -24.82 -5.22 3.19
CA ILE A 361 -25.12 -3.78 3.13
C ILE A 361 -25.31 -3.31 1.68
N LEU A 362 -24.45 -3.77 0.76
CA LEU A 362 -24.47 -3.32 -0.62
C LEU A 362 -25.59 -3.96 -1.47
N LYS A 363 -26.01 -5.18 -1.15
CA LYS A 363 -26.95 -5.95 -1.98
C LYS A 363 -28.37 -6.02 -1.43
N VAL A 364 -28.56 -5.95 -0.12
CA VAL A 364 -29.90 -5.97 0.48
C VAL A 364 -30.58 -4.61 0.27
N ASN A 365 -31.88 -4.64 0.00
CA ASN A 365 -32.68 -3.43 -0.14
C ASN A 365 -33.02 -2.91 1.27
N TRP A 366 -32.40 -1.79 1.65
CA TRP A 366 -32.59 -1.15 2.96
C TRP A 366 -33.62 -0.02 2.93
N PHE A 367 -33.99 0.46 1.74
CA PHE A 367 -34.84 1.63 1.59
C PHE A 367 -36.31 1.21 1.51
N THR A 368 -37.18 1.93 2.22
CA THR A 368 -38.62 1.70 2.23
C THR A 368 -39.31 2.88 1.58
N THR A 369 -40.04 2.64 0.50
CA THR A 369 -40.93 3.61 -0.15
C THR A 369 -42.34 3.45 0.40
N GLU A 370 -43.27 4.38 0.08
CA GLU A 370 -44.67 4.32 0.56
C GLU A 370 -45.41 3.02 0.17
N GLU A 371 -44.91 2.28 -0.83
CA GLU A 371 -45.46 1.00 -1.30
C GLU A 371 -44.77 -0.27 -0.75
N GLY A 372 -43.70 -0.15 0.05
CA GLY A 372 -42.98 -1.30 0.63
C GLY A 372 -41.45 -1.16 0.64
N PHE A 373 -40.72 -2.29 0.69
CA PHE A 373 -39.27 -2.29 0.44
C PHE A 373 -39.03 -1.91 -1.02
N SER A 374 -38.15 -0.93 -1.27
CA SER A 374 -37.84 -0.49 -2.63
C SER A 374 -37.14 -1.60 -3.41
N ASP A 375 -37.29 -1.59 -4.73
CA ASP A 375 -36.64 -2.56 -5.62
C ASP A 375 -35.13 -2.26 -5.83
N TYR A 376 -34.60 -1.19 -5.21
CA TYR A 376 -33.28 -0.65 -5.53
C TYR A 376 -32.27 -0.77 -4.37
N ALA A 377 -31.23 -1.60 -4.56
CA ALA A 377 -30.02 -1.64 -3.74
C ALA A 377 -28.95 -0.66 -4.23
N VAL A 378 -27.80 -0.61 -3.52
CA VAL A 378 -26.59 0.06 -4.03
C VAL A 378 -26.09 -0.63 -5.30
N PHE A 379 -26.08 -1.97 -5.31
CA PHE A 379 -25.85 -2.79 -6.50
C PHE A 379 -27.08 -3.66 -6.80
N THR A 380 -27.93 -3.19 -7.70
CA THR A 380 -29.17 -3.84 -8.16
C THR A 380 -28.93 -5.00 -9.14
N ASN A 381 -28.17 -4.74 -10.20
CA ASN A 381 -28.04 -5.57 -11.39
C ASN A 381 -26.84 -6.50 -11.32
N THR A 382 -25.73 -6.05 -10.73
CA THR A 382 -24.52 -6.87 -10.57
C THR A 382 -24.80 -8.06 -9.62
N PRO A 383 -24.43 -9.30 -9.99
CA PRO A 383 -24.58 -10.47 -9.14
C PRO A 383 -23.64 -10.40 -7.92
N TRP A 384 -24.15 -10.82 -6.77
CA TRP A 384 -23.41 -10.80 -5.50
C TRP A 384 -22.10 -11.61 -5.56
N THR A 385 -22.03 -12.64 -6.41
CA THR A 385 -20.83 -13.48 -6.57
C THR A 385 -19.64 -12.70 -7.14
N VAL A 386 -19.88 -11.78 -8.09
CA VAL A 386 -18.82 -10.96 -8.70
C VAL A 386 -18.26 -9.96 -7.68
N LEU A 387 -19.15 -9.31 -6.93
CA LEU A 387 -18.76 -8.39 -5.84
C LEU A 387 -17.98 -9.12 -4.74
N PHE A 388 -18.46 -10.30 -4.33
CA PHE A 388 -17.77 -11.12 -3.33
C PHE A 388 -16.39 -11.57 -3.79
N PHE A 389 -16.26 -12.02 -5.04
CA PHE A 389 -14.99 -12.41 -5.62
C PHE A 389 -14.00 -11.23 -5.66
N PHE A 390 -14.44 -10.07 -6.11
CA PHE A 390 -13.58 -8.88 -6.17
C PHE A 390 -13.13 -8.41 -4.79
N LEU A 391 -14.06 -8.36 -3.81
CA LEU A 391 -13.75 -8.01 -2.42
C LEU A 391 -12.78 -9.00 -1.77
N THR A 392 -12.99 -10.31 -1.95
CA THR A 392 -12.09 -11.33 -1.36
C THR A 392 -10.69 -11.30 -1.96
N LEU A 393 -10.58 -11.03 -3.28
CA LEU A 393 -9.30 -10.81 -3.94
C LEU A 393 -8.59 -9.56 -3.38
N TYR A 394 -9.31 -8.45 -3.23
CA TYR A 394 -8.78 -7.23 -2.60
C TYR A 394 -8.28 -7.49 -1.19
N LEU A 395 -9.06 -8.14 -0.33
CA LEU A 395 -8.66 -8.45 1.04
C LEU A 395 -7.42 -9.33 1.12
N THR A 396 -7.31 -10.32 0.23
CA THR A 396 -6.11 -11.16 0.12
C THR A 396 -4.89 -10.32 -0.21
N CYS A 397 -5.04 -9.40 -1.16
CA CYS A 397 -3.99 -8.46 -1.55
C CYS A 397 -3.61 -7.50 -0.41
N THR A 398 -4.60 -6.99 0.35
CA THR A 398 -4.40 -6.17 1.55
C THR A 398 -3.55 -6.88 2.59
N ILE A 399 -3.83 -8.14 2.90
CA ILE A 399 -3.06 -8.91 3.88
C ILE A 399 -1.59 -9.04 3.43
N PHE A 400 -1.35 -9.41 2.17
CA PHE A 400 0.02 -9.53 1.65
C PHE A 400 0.75 -8.20 1.58
N PHE A 401 0.06 -7.12 1.24
CA PHE A 401 0.60 -5.76 1.29
C PHE A 401 1.04 -5.40 2.72
N CYS A 402 0.21 -5.66 3.73
CA CYS A 402 0.56 -5.43 5.14
C CYS A 402 1.78 -6.27 5.57
N PHE A 403 1.88 -7.51 5.12
CA PHE A 403 3.06 -8.35 5.39
C PHE A 403 4.33 -7.78 4.76
N MET A 404 4.26 -7.33 3.50
CA MET A 404 5.37 -6.66 2.83
C MET A 404 5.85 -5.43 3.62
N ILE A 405 4.94 -4.53 4.00
CA ILE A 405 5.28 -3.32 4.77
C ILE A 405 5.85 -3.65 6.15
N SER A 406 5.30 -4.67 6.83
CA SER A 406 5.81 -5.10 8.14
C SER A 406 7.26 -5.59 8.09
N GLY A 407 7.73 -6.10 6.94
CA GLY A 407 9.09 -6.58 6.75
C GLY A 407 10.16 -5.48 6.90
N PHE A 408 9.85 -4.25 6.48
CA PHE A 408 10.78 -3.11 6.50
C PHE A 408 11.06 -2.55 7.90
N PHE A 409 10.18 -2.79 8.86
CA PHE A 409 10.27 -2.18 10.19
C PHE A 409 10.68 -3.20 11.25
N SER A 410 11.41 -2.72 12.27
CA SER A 410 11.80 -3.50 13.45
C SER A 410 11.02 -3.11 14.72
N LYS A 411 10.47 -1.88 14.76
CA LYS A 411 9.67 -1.36 15.88
C LYS A 411 8.22 -1.16 15.47
N ALA A 412 7.29 -1.57 16.33
CA ALA A 412 5.87 -1.57 16.00
C ALA A 412 5.24 -0.17 15.92
N SER A 413 5.63 0.75 16.81
CA SER A 413 5.07 2.11 16.85
C SER A 413 5.40 2.90 15.58
N THR A 414 6.61 2.73 15.05
CA THR A 414 7.01 3.35 13.78
C THR A 414 6.30 2.69 12.62
N ALA A 415 6.22 1.35 12.60
CA ALA A 415 5.55 0.63 11.52
C ALA A 415 4.08 1.04 11.35
N ALA A 416 3.35 1.24 12.44
CA ALA A 416 1.96 1.66 12.39
C ALA A 416 1.78 3.07 11.76
N LEU A 417 2.63 4.02 12.15
CA LEU A 417 2.57 5.41 11.66
C LEU A 417 2.93 5.49 10.17
N PHE A 418 4.05 4.88 9.78
CA PHE A 418 4.47 4.84 8.38
C PHE A 418 3.53 4.00 7.51
N GLY A 419 3.04 2.87 8.04
CA GLY A 419 2.05 2.03 7.38
C GLY A 419 0.76 2.79 7.07
N GLY A 420 0.29 3.64 7.99
CA GLY A 420 -0.86 4.51 7.76
C GLY A 420 -0.62 5.55 6.66
N VAL A 421 0.54 6.22 6.66
CA VAL A 421 0.87 7.20 5.60
C VAL A 421 0.97 6.51 4.23
N ILE A 422 1.69 5.39 4.15
CA ILE A 422 1.82 4.62 2.91
C ILE A 422 0.44 4.14 2.42
N TRP A 423 -0.45 3.72 3.32
CA TRP A 423 -1.82 3.32 2.97
C TRP A 423 -2.56 4.42 2.18
N PHE A 424 -2.56 5.67 2.66
CA PHE A 424 -3.20 6.77 1.96
C PHE A 424 -2.46 7.17 0.67
N LEU A 425 -1.13 7.13 0.66
CA LEU A 425 -0.34 7.43 -0.55
C LEU A 425 -0.66 6.49 -1.72
N THR A 426 -0.98 5.22 -1.46
CA THR A 426 -1.34 4.25 -2.51
C THR A 426 -2.64 4.58 -3.25
N TYR A 427 -3.47 5.51 -2.75
CA TYR A 427 -4.72 5.94 -3.38
C TYR A 427 -4.55 7.15 -4.32
N ILE A 428 -3.50 7.97 -4.11
CA ILE A 428 -3.26 9.19 -4.89
C ILE A 428 -3.22 8.94 -6.41
N PRO A 429 -2.52 7.90 -6.92
CA PRO A 429 -2.47 7.65 -8.36
C PRO A 429 -3.84 7.40 -9.00
N ALA A 430 -4.73 6.66 -8.34
CA ALA A 430 -6.09 6.45 -8.85
C ALA A 430 -6.91 7.73 -8.85
N PHE A 431 -6.77 8.59 -7.84
CA PHE A 431 -7.45 9.88 -7.83
C PHE A 431 -6.99 10.78 -9.00
N LEU A 432 -5.68 10.83 -9.24
CA LEU A 432 -5.07 11.58 -10.35
C LEU A 432 -5.56 11.12 -11.71
N LEU A 433 -5.52 9.80 -11.93
CA LEU A 433 -5.82 9.21 -13.21
C LEU A 433 -7.32 9.05 -13.47
N ALA A 434 -8.18 9.09 -12.44
CA ALA A 434 -9.63 9.19 -12.65
C ALA A 434 -10.02 10.51 -13.33
N MET A 435 -9.15 11.52 -13.31
CA MET A 435 -9.33 12.81 -13.97
C MET A 435 -8.75 12.86 -15.39
N ASP A 436 -8.05 11.81 -15.84
CA ASP A 436 -7.34 11.79 -17.12
C ASP A 436 -7.81 10.66 -18.04
N VAL A 437 -8.35 11.07 -19.19
CA VAL A 437 -9.01 10.19 -20.17
C VAL A 437 -8.03 9.58 -21.17
N ASN A 438 -6.84 10.18 -21.38
CA ASN A 438 -5.96 9.85 -22.51
C ASN A 438 -4.70 9.08 -22.12
N MET A 439 -4.71 8.44 -20.94
CA MET A 439 -3.55 7.74 -20.42
C MET A 439 -3.37 6.36 -21.05
N SER A 440 -2.11 6.05 -21.40
CA SER A 440 -1.73 4.72 -21.88
C SER A 440 -2.12 3.61 -20.90
N THR A 441 -2.57 2.47 -21.42
CA THR A 441 -2.89 1.28 -20.63
C THR A 441 -1.73 0.78 -19.78
N SER A 442 -0.51 0.95 -20.25
CA SER A 442 0.70 0.59 -19.49
C SER A 442 0.84 1.42 -18.22
N LEU A 443 0.58 2.73 -18.29
CA LEU A 443 0.60 3.59 -17.10
C LEU A 443 -0.51 3.21 -16.12
N GLN A 444 -1.72 2.94 -16.61
CA GLN A 444 -2.84 2.48 -15.78
C GLN A 444 -2.56 1.11 -15.14
N ALA A 445 -1.90 0.20 -15.85
CA ALA A 445 -1.44 -1.07 -15.32
C ALA A 445 -0.36 -0.89 -14.22
N VAL A 446 0.60 0.02 -14.42
CA VAL A 446 1.64 0.32 -13.43
C VAL A 446 1.03 0.94 -12.18
N THR A 447 0.05 1.84 -12.31
CA THR A 447 -0.61 2.41 -11.12
C THR A 447 -1.48 1.40 -10.40
N CYS A 448 -2.01 0.39 -11.10
CA CYS A 448 -2.66 -0.76 -10.47
C CYS A 448 -1.70 -1.65 -9.67
N LEU A 449 -0.37 -1.49 -9.76
CA LEU A 449 0.56 -2.11 -8.79
C LEU A 449 0.36 -1.55 -7.38
N MET A 450 -0.27 -0.39 -7.22
CA MET A 450 -0.70 0.13 -5.93
C MET A 450 -2.08 -0.42 -5.60
N LEU A 451 -2.17 -1.17 -4.49
CA LEU A 451 -3.39 -1.87 -4.03
C LEU A 451 -4.66 -1.00 -4.07
N ASN A 452 -4.64 0.16 -3.41
CA ASN A 452 -5.83 1.01 -3.31
C ASN A 452 -6.20 1.67 -4.64
N SER A 453 -5.25 1.80 -5.57
CA SER A 453 -5.52 2.31 -6.91
C SER A 453 -6.22 1.25 -7.78
N ALA A 454 -5.76 0.00 -7.75
CA ALA A 454 -6.44 -1.11 -8.42
C ALA A 454 -7.88 -1.31 -7.90
N MET A 455 -8.07 -1.22 -6.59
CA MET A 455 -9.41 -1.30 -5.97
C MET A 455 -10.33 -0.19 -6.47
N SER A 456 -9.82 1.04 -6.57
CA SER A 456 -10.58 2.20 -7.05
C SER A 456 -11.09 1.99 -8.47
N TYR A 457 -10.21 1.60 -9.39
CA TYR A 457 -10.63 1.32 -10.77
C TYR A 457 -11.63 0.19 -10.87
N GLY A 458 -11.44 -0.89 -10.10
CA GLY A 458 -12.36 -2.01 -10.12
C GLY A 458 -13.77 -1.61 -9.70
N PHE A 459 -13.93 -0.82 -8.63
CA PHE A 459 -15.24 -0.33 -8.22
C PHE A 459 -15.81 0.73 -9.16
N GLN A 460 -14.99 1.66 -9.68
CA GLN A 460 -15.46 2.63 -10.67
C GLN A 460 -16.03 1.94 -11.92
N LEU A 461 -15.40 0.87 -12.41
CA LEU A 461 -15.87 0.10 -13.55
C LEU A 461 -17.11 -0.76 -13.21
N LEU A 462 -17.19 -1.31 -12.00
CA LEU A 462 -18.38 -2.04 -11.53
C LEU A 462 -19.60 -1.12 -11.42
N LEU A 463 -19.43 0.07 -10.82
CA LEU A 463 -20.49 1.08 -10.72
C LEU A 463 -20.86 1.66 -12.08
N ALA A 464 -19.89 1.84 -12.99
CA ALA A 464 -20.17 2.30 -14.36
C ALA A 464 -21.06 1.31 -15.14
N ARG A 465 -20.86 -0.01 -14.96
CA ARG A 465 -21.73 -1.01 -15.59
C ARG A 465 -23.04 -1.22 -14.87
N GLU A 466 -23.14 -0.84 -13.60
CA GLU A 466 -24.36 -0.98 -12.80
C GLU A 466 -25.51 -0.10 -13.32
N SER A 467 -25.20 1.01 -13.98
CA SER A 467 -26.20 1.85 -14.68
C SER A 467 -26.73 1.19 -15.95
N THR A 468 -25.96 0.35 -16.64
CA THR A 468 -26.29 -0.22 -17.96
C THR A 468 -26.68 -1.70 -17.96
N GLY A 469 -26.75 -2.36 -16.79
CA GLY A 469 -27.19 -3.77 -16.69
C GLY A 469 -26.36 -4.66 -15.74
N GLY A 470 -25.37 -4.08 -15.06
CA GLY A 470 -24.50 -4.76 -14.10
C GLY A 470 -23.35 -5.53 -14.76
N MET A 471 -22.31 -5.83 -13.98
CA MET A 471 -21.15 -6.59 -14.46
C MET A 471 -21.38 -8.11 -14.31
N GLN A 472 -21.52 -8.84 -15.41
CA GLN A 472 -21.63 -10.30 -15.41
C GLN A 472 -20.26 -10.98 -15.59
N TRP A 473 -20.16 -12.27 -15.27
CA TRP A 473 -18.92 -13.04 -15.40
C TRP A 473 -18.38 -13.12 -16.85
N GLY A 474 -19.26 -13.09 -17.85
CA GLY A 474 -18.88 -13.14 -19.27
C GLY A 474 -18.26 -11.85 -19.81
N ASP A 475 -18.53 -10.73 -19.14
CA ASP A 475 -18.28 -9.39 -19.69
C ASP A 475 -16.96 -8.76 -19.21
N PHE A 476 -16.16 -9.49 -18.43
CA PHE A 476 -14.95 -8.95 -17.77
C PHE A 476 -13.89 -8.43 -18.75
N MET A 477 -13.83 -8.99 -19.97
CA MET A 477 -12.90 -8.56 -21.02
C MET A 477 -13.57 -7.72 -22.10
N THR A 478 -14.86 -7.43 -21.97
CA THR A 478 -15.58 -6.59 -22.92
C THR A 478 -15.39 -5.12 -22.54
N SER A 479 -14.77 -4.36 -23.44
CA SER A 479 -14.80 -2.91 -23.37
C SER A 479 -16.11 -2.41 -23.98
N PRO A 480 -16.80 -1.46 -23.36
CA PRO A 480 -17.95 -0.81 -23.99
C PRO A 480 -17.55 0.08 -25.18
N ALA A 481 -16.31 0.58 -25.21
CA ALA A 481 -15.78 1.39 -26.31
C ALA A 481 -14.71 0.64 -27.11
N THR A 482 -14.67 0.86 -28.41
CA THR A 482 -13.78 0.18 -29.37
C THR A 482 -12.46 0.86 -29.66
N ASP A 483 -12.09 1.85 -28.87
CA ASP A 483 -10.68 2.06 -28.65
C ASP A 483 -10.13 0.84 -27.89
N SER A 484 -9.56 -0.07 -28.67
CA SER A 484 -8.86 -1.29 -28.25
C SER A 484 -7.77 -1.07 -27.18
N SER A 485 -7.49 0.17 -26.84
CA SER A 485 -6.52 0.65 -25.87
C SER A 485 -7.13 1.09 -24.53
N ARG A 486 -8.40 0.82 -24.19
CA ARG A 486 -8.96 1.17 -22.86
C ARG A 486 -8.80 0.07 -21.81
N PHE A 487 -8.57 0.47 -20.57
CA PHE A 487 -8.32 -0.42 -19.44
C PHE A 487 -9.61 -1.03 -18.88
N VAL A 488 -9.82 -2.32 -19.18
CA VAL A 488 -11.02 -3.10 -18.81
C VAL A 488 -10.91 -3.72 -17.40
N PHE A 489 -12.05 -4.04 -16.77
CA PHE A 489 -12.14 -4.68 -15.46
C PHE A 489 -11.30 -5.96 -15.32
N GLY A 490 -11.24 -6.81 -16.36
CA GLY A 490 -10.41 -8.01 -16.37
C GLY A 490 -8.91 -7.71 -16.15
N HIS A 491 -8.39 -6.59 -16.68
CA HIS A 491 -7.01 -6.18 -16.45
C HIS A 491 -6.75 -5.83 -14.98
N VAL A 492 -7.72 -5.19 -14.30
CA VAL A 492 -7.64 -4.89 -12.86
C VAL A 492 -7.52 -6.18 -12.05
N VAL A 493 -8.37 -7.17 -12.33
CA VAL A 493 -8.37 -8.47 -11.63
C VAL A 493 -7.04 -9.20 -11.82
N ILE A 494 -6.50 -9.24 -13.05
CA ILE A 494 -5.21 -9.86 -13.35
C ILE A 494 -4.08 -9.14 -12.59
N MET A 495 -4.05 -7.81 -12.63
CA MET A 495 -3.02 -7.02 -11.93
C MET A 495 -3.11 -7.19 -10.41
N MET A 496 -4.31 -7.26 -9.84
CA MET A 496 -4.46 -7.47 -8.40
C MET A 496 -4.06 -8.89 -7.97
N ALA A 497 -4.31 -9.91 -8.81
CA ALA A 497 -3.79 -11.26 -8.58
C ALA A 497 -2.25 -11.32 -8.67
N LEU A 498 -1.66 -10.59 -9.62
CA LEU A 498 -0.21 -10.44 -9.73
C LEU A 498 0.38 -9.74 -8.49
N ASN A 499 -0.28 -8.68 -8.00
CA ASN A 499 0.13 -7.98 -6.77
C ASN A 499 0.15 -8.92 -5.56
N CYS A 500 -0.83 -9.83 -5.43
CA CYS A 500 -0.84 -10.81 -4.35
C CYS A 500 0.44 -11.66 -4.33
N VAL A 501 0.85 -12.16 -5.49
CA VAL A 501 2.08 -12.95 -5.62
C VAL A 501 3.31 -12.08 -5.36
N LEU A 502 3.37 -10.89 -5.94
CA LEU A 502 4.49 -9.97 -5.82
C LEU A 502 4.72 -9.54 -4.37
N TYR A 503 3.68 -9.07 -3.67
CA TYR A 503 3.78 -8.63 -2.28
C TYR A 503 4.19 -9.77 -1.34
N MET A 504 3.68 -10.98 -1.56
CA MET A 504 4.06 -12.14 -0.76
C MET A 504 5.53 -12.53 -1.00
N LEU A 505 6.01 -12.52 -2.26
CA LEU A 505 7.41 -12.77 -2.58
C LEU A 505 8.34 -11.73 -1.95
N ILE A 506 7.97 -10.45 -2.03
CA ILE A 506 8.73 -9.37 -1.41
C ILE A 506 8.73 -9.53 0.11
N ALA A 507 7.61 -9.88 0.73
CA ALA A 507 7.54 -10.12 2.18
C ALA A 507 8.50 -11.25 2.63
N LEU A 508 8.49 -12.39 1.91
CA LEU A 508 9.39 -13.51 2.19
C LEU A 508 10.88 -13.17 1.93
N TYR A 509 11.16 -12.31 0.94
CA TYR A 509 12.50 -11.81 0.66
C TYR A 509 12.99 -10.86 1.76
N LEU A 510 12.20 -9.86 2.12
CA LEU A 510 12.54 -8.86 3.13
C LEU A 510 12.76 -9.48 4.50
N GLU A 511 12.03 -10.53 4.85
CA GLU A 511 12.26 -11.23 6.11
C GLU A 511 13.67 -11.81 6.20
N GLN A 512 14.20 -12.36 5.09
CA GLN A 512 15.53 -12.98 5.10
C GLN A 512 16.65 -11.93 5.08
N VAL A 513 16.42 -10.78 4.43
CA VAL A 513 17.41 -9.71 4.33
C VAL A 513 17.38 -8.80 5.57
N LEU A 514 16.19 -8.55 6.13
CA LEU A 514 15.94 -7.66 7.27
C LEU A 514 15.19 -8.40 8.40
N PRO A 515 15.77 -9.46 9.00
CA PRO A 515 15.11 -10.23 10.05
C PRO A 515 14.91 -9.44 11.35
N GLY A 516 15.56 -8.28 11.52
CA GLY A 516 15.48 -7.42 12.70
C GLY A 516 16.74 -7.51 13.57
N PRO A 517 16.70 -6.99 14.82
CA PRO A 517 17.89 -6.83 15.66
C PRO A 517 18.56 -8.14 16.12
N TYR A 518 17.87 -9.28 16.02
CA TYR A 518 18.32 -10.55 16.63
C TYR A 518 18.42 -11.73 15.65
N GLY A 519 18.05 -11.54 14.38
CA GLY A 519 18.25 -12.53 13.32
C GLY A 519 19.49 -12.20 12.50
N THR A 520 20.15 -13.20 11.94
CA THR A 520 21.29 -12.99 11.03
C THR A 520 20.79 -12.55 9.65
N PRO A 521 21.04 -11.30 9.20
CA PRO A 521 20.61 -10.84 7.89
C PRO A 521 21.39 -11.58 6.80
N LYS A 522 20.68 -12.10 5.80
CA LYS A 522 21.32 -12.58 4.57
C LYS A 522 21.70 -11.39 3.69
N PRO A 523 22.79 -11.48 2.91
CA PRO A 523 23.11 -10.45 1.92
C PRO A 523 21.97 -10.29 0.92
N TRP A 524 21.70 -9.07 0.46
CA TRP A 524 20.58 -8.76 -0.45
C TRP A 524 20.60 -9.59 -1.75
N TYR A 525 21.78 -9.97 -2.24
CA TYR A 525 21.97 -10.78 -3.44
C TYR A 525 22.01 -12.30 -3.17
N PHE A 526 21.55 -12.78 -2.01
CA PHE A 526 21.67 -14.20 -1.64
C PHE A 526 21.03 -15.16 -2.66
N PHE A 527 19.95 -14.74 -3.34
CA PHE A 527 19.27 -15.53 -4.36
C PHE A 527 20.10 -15.73 -5.64
N VAL A 528 21.16 -14.95 -5.86
CA VAL A 528 22.09 -15.14 -6.99
C VAL A 528 23.26 -16.04 -6.58
N GLN A 529 23.50 -16.23 -5.28
CA GLN A 529 24.61 -17.02 -4.80
C GLN A 529 24.40 -18.50 -5.14
N ARG A 530 25.45 -19.14 -5.67
CA ARG A 530 25.46 -20.57 -5.96
C ARG A 530 25.09 -21.42 -4.75
N GLN A 531 25.41 -20.97 -3.53
CA GLN A 531 25.08 -21.62 -2.26
C GLN A 531 23.57 -21.73 -1.98
N PHE A 532 22.75 -20.83 -2.54
CA PHE A 532 21.29 -20.88 -2.39
C PHE A 532 20.65 -21.96 -3.28
N TRP A 533 21.06 -22.05 -4.54
CA TRP A 533 20.53 -23.00 -5.51
C TRP A 533 21.16 -24.39 -5.41
N CYS A 534 22.44 -24.44 -5.07
CA CYS A 534 23.20 -25.66 -4.85
C CYS A 534 23.69 -25.63 -3.41
N SER A 535 23.08 -26.45 -2.55
CA SER A 535 23.60 -26.69 -1.20
C SER A 535 25.02 -27.25 -1.36
N SER A 536 26.01 -26.38 -1.22
CA SER A 536 27.41 -26.79 -1.24
C SER A 536 27.62 -27.66 -0.02
N LYS A 537 27.78 -28.97 -0.25
CA LYS A 537 28.43 -29.83 0.72
C LYS A 537 29.88 -29.37 0.80
N THR A 538 30.15 -28.36 1.62
CA THR A 538 31.51 -28.17 2.12
C THR A 538 31.77 -29.35 3.04
N THR A 539 32.24 -30.45 2.45
CA THR A 539 32.97 -31.48 3.18
C THR A 539 34.23 -30.78 3.66
N HIS A 540 34.18 -30.25 4.88
CA HIS A 540 35.41 -29.99 5.61
C HIS A 540 36.05 -31.35 5.85
N ASP A 541 37.11 -31.63 5.10
CA ASP A 541 38.03 -32.71 5.42
C ASP A 541 38.46 -32.52 6.87
N ILE A 542 38.27 -33.57 7.67
CA ILE A 542 38.78 -33.67 9.03
C ILE A 542 40.28 -33.88 8.88
N GLY A 543 40.99 -32.79 8.63
CA GLY A 543 42.42 -32.70 8.88
C GLY A 543 42.62 -32.83 10.38
N THR A 544 43.13 -33.96 10.81
CA THR A 544 43.70 -34.17 12.14
C THR A 544 44.94 -33.31 12.30
N ASP A 545 44.77 -32.01 12.45
CA ASP A 545 45.81 -31.13 13.00
C ASP A 545 45.70 -31.20 14.53
N ASN A 546 46.32 -32.25 15.06
CA ASN A 546 46.83 -32.25 16.43
C ASN A 546 48.00 -31.26 16.49
N SER A 547 47.69 -29.98 16.59
CA SER A 547 48.69 -28.97 16.97
C SER A 547 48.05 -27.97 17.92
N ASP A 548 48.62 -27.94 19.13
CA ASP A 548 48.55 -26.88 20.13
C ASP A 548 47.34 -26.85 21.07
N THR A 549 47.19 -27.91 21.88
CA THR A 549 46.52 -27.85 23.20
C THR A 549 47.51 -28.10 24.34
N SER A 550 48.70 -27.49 24.27
CA SER A 550 49.77 -27.70 25.26
C SER A 550 49.74 -26.76 26.47
N SER A 551 48.68 -25.95 26.68
CA SER A 551 48.60 -25.06 27.85
C SER A 551 47.20 -24.84 28.46
N LEU A 552 46.15 -25.55 28.02
CA LEU A 552 44.81 -25.36 28.58
C LEU A 552 44.62 -26.16 29.88
N THR A 553 44.35 -25.46 30.98
CA THR A 553 44.07 -26.05 32.29
C THR A 553 42.70 -26.73 32.30
N LYS A 554 42.67 -28.05 32.10
CA LYS A 554 41.44 -28.84 31.96
C LYS A 554 41.42 -30.02 32.92
N GLU A 555 40.39 -30.10 33.75
CA GLU A 555 40.08 -31.31 34.54
C GLU A 555 39.73 -32.48 33.62
N SER A 556 40.19 -33.68 33.97
CA SER A 556 39.94 -34.91 33.19
C SER A 556 38.44 -35.11 32.93
N ASP A 557 38.12 -35.45 31.68
CA ASP A 557 36.74 -35.69 31.27
C ASP A 557 36.15 -36.93 31.97
N PRO A 558 34.89 -36.89 32.44
CA PRO A 558 34.24 -38.03 33.10
C PRO A 558 34.03 -39.19 32.11
N THR A 559 34.40 -40.41 32.51
CA THR A 559 34.27 -41.63 31.68
C THR A 559 32.87 -42.22 31.70
N ASP A 560 32.07 -41.89 32.71
CA ASP A 560 30.84 -42.62 33.04
C ASP A 560 29.56 -41.94 32.53
N LEU A 561 29.69 -40.73 31.96
CA LEU A 561 28.56 -39.90 31.53
C LEU A 561 28.53 -39.73 30.00
N PRO A 562 27.36 -39.88 29.36
CA PRO A 562 27.22 -39.63 27.93
C PRO A 562 27.33 -38.13 27.63
N ILE A 563 27.89 -37.82 26.44
CA ILE A 563 28.04 -36.44 25.97
C ILE A 563 26.70 -35.96 25.39
N GLY A 564 26.16 -34.90 25.98
CA GLY A 564 24.96 -34.22 25.50
C GLY A 564 25.23 -33.22 24.39
N VAL A 565 26.31 -32.44 24.53
CA VAL A 565 26.76 -31.46 23.53
C VAL A 565 28.27 -31.56 23.35
N LYS A 566 28.72 -31.70 22.10
CA LYS A 566 30.13 -31.73 21.74
C LYS A 566 30.45 -30.54 20.84
N ILE A 567 31.37 -29.70 21.30
CA ILE A 567 31.85 -28.50 20.59
C ILE A 567 33.30 -28.74 20.17
N GLN A 568 33.60 -28.64 18.88
CA GLN A 568 34.94 -28.87 18.33
C GLN A 568 35.39 -27.68 17.48
N ASN A 569 36.47 -27.02 17.93
CA ASN A 569 37.17 -25.94 17.25
C ASN A 569 36.23 -24.84 16.74
N LEU A 570 35.24 -24.48 17.57
CA LEU A 570 34.18 -23.56 17.21
C LEU A 570 34.72 -22.14 17.06
N LYS A 571 34.48 -21.52 15.91
CA LYS A 571 34.94 -20.17 15.57
C LYS A 571 33.82 -19.35 14.95
N LYS A 572 33.69 -18.10 15.41
CA LYS A 572 32.78 -17.10 14.84
C LYS A 572 33.47 -15.76 14.67
N VAL A 573 33.39 -15.23 13.44
CA VAL A 573 33.91 -13.90 13.08
C VAL A 573 32.75 -13.03 12.60
N TYR A 574 32.66 -11.81 13.13
CA TYR A 574 31.75 -10.76 12.68
C TYR A 574 32.56 -9.62 12.07
N GLY A 575 32.62 -9.54 10.74
CA GLY A 575 33.47 -8.57 10.07
C GLY A 575 34.95 -8.81 10.40
N SER A 576 35.59 -7.85 11.06
CA SER A 576 36.98 -7.98 11.57
C SER A 576 37.06 -8.54 13.00
N ASN A 577 35.97 -8.56 13.76
CA ASN A 577 35.99 -8.95 15.17
C ASN A 577 35.77 -10.47 15.33
N VAL A 578 36.70 -11.15 15.99
CA VAL A 578 36.60 -12.59 16.30
C VAL A 578 35.88 -12.74 17.64
N ALA A 579 34.59 -13.07 17.60
CA ALA A 579 33.77 -13.18 18.81
C ALA A 579 33.99 -14.51 19.57
N VAL A 580 34.31 -15.60 18.85
CA VAL A 580 34.67 -16.89 19.44
C VAL A 580 35.81 -17.48 18.61
N ASN A 581 36.88 -17.93 19.25
CA ASN A 581 38.06 -18.44 18.59
C ASN A 581 38.46 -19.82 19.14
N ASN A 582 38.32 -20.85 18.30
CA ASN A 582 38.77 -22.21 18.56
C ASN A 582 38.24 -22.82 19.88
N LEU A 583 36.96 -22.61 20.19
CA LEU A 583 36.34 -23.12 21.41
C LEU A 583 36.07 -24.63 21.26
N SER A 584 36.64 -25.44 22.16
CA SER A 584 36.44 -26.90 22.23
C SER A 584 36.00 -27.31 23.64
N LEU A 585 34.76 -27.78 23.77
CA LEU A 585 34.14 -28.10 25.06
C LEU A 585 33.15 -29.27 24.91
N ASN A 586 33.19 -30.20 25.86
CA ASN A 586 32.25 -31.30 25.98
C ASN A 586 31.34 -31.07 27.18
N ILE A 587 30.03 -31.21 26.98
CA ILE A 587 29.00 -31.08 28.02
C ILE A 587 28.30 -32.42 28.18
N TYR A 588 28.16 -32.84 29.44
CA TYR A 588 27.70 -34.18 29.81
C TYR A 588 26.26 -34.17 30.31
N ASP A 589 25.56 -35.28 30.12
CA ASP A 589 24.24 -35.49 30.72
C ASP A 589 24.36 -35.54 32.26
N ASP A 590 23.28 -35.20 32.97
CA ASP A 590 23.20 -35.12 34.45
C ASP A 590 24.04 -34.02 35.11
N GLN A 591 24.66 -33.14 34.32
CA GLN A 591 25.51 -32.04 34.81
C GLN A 591 25.01 -30.67 34.35
N ILE A 592 25.25 -29.65 35.20
CA ILE A 592 25.15 -28.24 34.84
C ILE A 592 26.55 -27.72 34.52
N THR A 593 26.78 -27.38 33.25
CA THR A 593 28.01 -26.73 32.81
C THR A 593 27.81 -25.22 32.75
N VAL A 594 28.58 -24.48 33.53
CA VAL A 594 28.50 -23.02 33.61
C VAL A 594 29.58 -22.39 32.73
N LEU A 595 29.17 -21.58 31.77
CA LEU A 595 30.06 -20.76 30.96
C LEU A 595 30.20 -19.37 31.61
N LEU A 596 31.31 -19.16 32.30
CA LEU A 596 31.64 -17.95 33.05
C LEU A 596 32.57 -17.05 32.22
N GLY A 597 32.36 -15.74 32.27
CA GLY A 597 33.20 -14.77 31.56
C GLY A 597 32.69 -13.35 31.73
N HIS A 598 33.50 -12.35 31.42
CA HIS A 598 33.05 -10.95 31.42
C HIS A 598 32.06 -10.67 30.28
N ASN A 599 31.40 -9.51 30.31
CA ASN A 599 30.57 -9.06 29.20
C ASN A 599 31.44 -8.81 27.97
N GLY A 600 31.04 -9.36 26.82
CA GLY A 600 31.85 -9.34 25.60
C GLY A 600 32.76 -10.55 25.39
N ALA A 601 32.90 -11.47 26.35
CA ALA A 601 33.75 -12.67 26.20
C ALA A 601 33.29 -13.66 25.11
N GLY A 602 32.08 -13.51 24.55
CA GLY A 602 31.52 -14.38 23.50
C GLY A 602 30.55 -15.47 23.97
N LYS A 603 30.06 -15.39 25.22
CA LYS A 603 29.13 -16.35 25.85
C LYS A 603 27.81 -16.52 25.09
N SER A 604 27.05 -15.43 24.92
CA SER A 604 25.76 -15.45 24.22
C SER A 604 25.90 -15.77 22.72
N THR A 605 27.03 -15.39 22.10
CA THR A 605 27.39 -15.80 20.73
C THR A 605 27.53 -17.31 20.64
N THR A 606 28.15 -17.94 21.64
CA THR A 606 28.27 -19.40 21.72
C THR A 606 26.90 -20.06 21.83
N ILE A 607 26.03 -19.62 22.74
CA ILE A 607 24.64 -20.13 22.84
C ILE A 607 23.88 -19.96 21.51
N SER A 608 24.06 -18.82 20.84
CA SER A 608 23.39 -18.54 19.55
C SER A 608 23.84 -19.47 18.42
N MET A 609 25.10 -19.91 18.43
CA MET A 609 25.59 -20.95 17.52
C MET A 609 25.07 -22.34 17.89
N LEU A 610 25.02 -22.68 19.19
CA LEU A 610 24.47 -23.97 19.66
C LEU A 610 22.99 -24.16 19.31
N THR A 611 22.22 -23.08 19.30
CA THR A 611 20.80 -23.07 18.90
C THR A 611 20.60 -23.05 17.37
N GLY A 612 21.68 -22.84 16.61
CA GLY A 612 21.67 -22.64 15.16
C GLY A 612 20.98 -21.35 14.74
N ASN A 613 20.91 -20.33 15.60
CA ASN A 613 20.40 -19.01 15.23
C ASN A 613 21.46 -18.18 14.50
N VAL A 614 22.73 -18.46 14.78
CA VAL A 614 23.90 -17.87 14.13
C VAL A 614 24.68 -18.96 13.42
N ASP A 615 24.98 -18.76 12.15
CA ASP A 615 25.80 -19.69 11.36
C ASP A 615 27.24 -19.75 11.90
N ILE A 616 27.83 -20.94 11.88
CA ILE A 616 29.19 -21.19 12.35
C ILE A 616 30.18 -20.80 11.23
N THR A 617 31.29 -20.13 11.57
CA THR A 617 32.31 -19.75 10.56
C THR A 617 33.29 -20.90 10.30
N SER A 618 33.66 -21.63 11.34
CA SER A 618 34.52 -22.81 11.28
C SER A 618 34.31 -23.66 12.54
N GLY A 619 34.54 -24.96 12.45
CA GLY A 619 34.33 -25.92 13.54
C GLY A 619 33.06 -26.75 13.36
N SER A 620 32.73 -27.57 14.34
CA SER A 620 31.50 -28.37 14.34
C SER A 620 30.88 -28.46 15.73
N VAL A 621 29.55 -28.56 15.76
CA VAL A 621 28.77 -28.76 16.98
C VAL A 621 27.82 -29.93 16.77
N THR A 622 27.79 -30.85 17.73
CA THR A 622 26.76 -31.89 17.79
C THR A 622 25.98 -31.75 19.08
N VAL A 623 24.64 -31.71 18.99
CA VAL A 623 23.70 -31.62 20.11
C VAL A 623 22.80 -32.83 20.09
N ALA A 624 22.74 -33.56 21.21
CA ALA A 624 21.96 -34.80 21.35
C ALA A 624 22.26 -35.84 20.25
N GLY A 625 23.50 -35.85 19.73
CA GLY A 625 23.94 -36.73 18.63
C GLY A 625 23.66 -36.22 17.21
N TYR A 626 23.01 -35.06 17.06
CA TYR A 626 22.72 -34.43 15.77
C TYR A 626 23.66 -33.26 15.48
N ASP A 627 24.18 -33.20 14.26
CA ASP A 627 25.00 -32.08 13.76
C ASP A 627 24.09 -30.86 13.46
N ILE A 628 24.39 -29.69 14.04
CA ILE A 628 23.54 -28.48 13.92
C ILE A 628 23.43 -28.01 12.47
N GLU A 629 24.51 -28.08 11.69
CA GLU A 629 24.51 -27.56 10.31
C GLU A 629 23.73 -28.47 9.35
N LYS A 630 23.83 -29.80 9.55
CA LYS A 630 23.21 -30.79 8.67
C LYS A 630 21.79 -31.14 9.07
N GLN A 631 21.48 -31.15 10.37
CA GLN A 631 20.25 -31.69 10.94
C GLN A 631 19.64 -30.72 11.98
N THR A 632 19.55 -29.42 11.62
CA THR A 632 19.12 -28.36 12.54
C THR A 632 17.73 -28.60 13.15
N SER A 633 16.76 -29.09 12.38
CA SER A 633 15.39 -29.34 12.87
C SER A 633 15.38 -30.43 13.95
N SER A 634 16.06 -31.55 13.69
CA SER A 634 16.18 -32.66 14.63
C SER A 634 16.94 -32.27 15.90
N ALA A 635 18.01 -31.48 15.78
CA ALA A 635 18.73 -30.92 16.93
C ALA A 635 17.82 -30.01 17.78
N ARG A 636 17.11 -29.07 17.14
CA ARG A 636 16.19 -28.12 17.79
C ARG A 636 15.01 -28.77 18.50
N SER A 637 14.55 -29.94 18.04
CA SER A 637 13.51 -30.68 18.74
C SER A 637 13.94 -31.09 20.17
N HIS A 638 15.23 -31.32 20.39
CA HIS A 638 15.81 -31.74 21.68
C HIS A 638 16.36 -30.58 22.54
N ILE A 639 16.39 -29.34 22.00
CA ILE A 639 16.88 -28.14 22.69
C ILE A 639 15.72 -27.39 23.38
N GLY A 640 15.94 -26.99 24.62
CA GLY A 640 15.18 -25.95 25.31
C GLY A 640 16.04 -24.71 25.48
N LEU A 641 15.49 -23.51 25.24
CA LEU A 641 16.21 -22.24 25.36
C LEU A 641 15.46 -21.28 26.29
N CYS A 642 16.17 -20.71 27.25
CA CYS A 642 15.76 -19.52 27.98
C CYS A 642 16.70 -18.37 27.58
N PRO A 643 16.25 -17.41 26.74
CA PRO A 643 17.07 -16.27 26.31
C PRO A 643 17.28 -15.25 27.44
N GLN A 644 18.17 -14.27 27.27
CA GLN A 644 18.44 -13.24 28.29
C GLN A 644 17.20 -12.41 28.66
N HIS A 645 16.41 -11.98 27.67
CA HIS A 645 15.15 -11.27 27.91
C HIS A 645 13.95 -12.22 27.96
N ASN A 646 12.88 -11.85 28.67
CA ASN A 646 11.68 -12.68 28.79
C ASN A 646 10.85 -12.63 27.49
N VAL A 647 11.01 -13.63 26.63
CA VAL A 647 10.25 -13.79 25.38
C VAL A 647 8.97 -14.58 25.66
N LEU A 648 7.94 -13.88 26.15
CA LEU A 648 6.64 -14.45 26.53
C LEU A 648 5.49 -13.79 25.77
N PHE A 649 4.38 -14.50 25.58
CA PHE A 649 3.16 -13.95 25.01
C PHE A 649 2.38 -13.23 26.11
N ASN A 650 2.34 -11.91 26.07
CA ASN A 650 1.72 -11.08 27.11
C ASN A 650 0.27 -11.50 27.43
N GLU A 651 -0.49 -11.91 26.41
CA GLU A 651 -1.92 -12.20 26.53
C GLU A 651 -2.22 -13.61 27.02
N LEU A 652 -1.28 -14.56 26.91
CA LEU A 652 -1.51 -15.96 27.31
C LEU A 652 -1.30 -16.15 28.83
N THR A 653 -2.04 -17.10 29.41
CA THR A 653 -1.87 -17.48 30.82
C THR A 653 -0.65 -18.39 31.03
N VAL A 654 -0.20 -18.56 32.27
CA VAL A 654 0.87 -19.50 32.63
C VAL A 654 0.59 -20.90 32.11
N LYS A 655 -0.63 -21.41 32.33
CA LYS A 655 -1.07 -22.72 31.83
C LYS A 655 -1.01 -22.82 30.31
N GLU A 656 -1.53 -21.81 29.60
CA GLU A 656 -1.58 -21.80 28.14
C GLU A 656 -0.19 -21.72 27.51
N HIS A 657 0.76 -21.01 28.13
CA HIS A 657 2.16 -21.01 27.67
C HIS A 657 2.76 -22.40 27.70
N LEU A 658 2.69 -23.06 28.87
CA LEU A 658 3.24 -24.42 29.03
C LEU A 658 2.51 -25.41 28.12
N GLN A 659 1.20 -25.24 27.93
CA GLN A 659 0.41 -26.04 26.99
C GLN A 659 0.86 -25.85 25.54
N PHE A 660 1.10 -24.61 25.12
CA PHE A 660 1.56 -24.27 23.76
C PHE A 660 2.92 -24.90 23.47
N PHE A 661 3.92 -24.65 24.30
CA PHE A 661 5.27 -25.16 24.07
C PHE A 661 5.39 -26.68 24.24
N SER A 662 4.64 -27.28 25.18
CA SER A 662 4.63 -28.75 25.34
C SER A 662 3.97 -29.45 24.14
N ARG A 663 2.88 -28.88 23.59
CA ARG A 663 2.27 -29.40 22.34
C ARG A 663 3.18 -29.24 21.13
N LEU A 664 3.93 -28.14 21.04
CA LEU A 664 4.91 -27.93 19.97
C LEU A 664 5.98 -29.04 19.97
N LYS A 665 6.37 -29.51 21.16
CA LYS A 665 7.31 -30.63 21.38
C LYS A 665 6.65 -32.02 21.31
N GLY A 666 5.39 -32.13 20.90
CA GLY A 666 4.72 -33.41 20.61
C GLY A 666 3.86 -34.00 21.73
N PHE A 667 3.67 -33.32 22.87
CA PHE A 667 2.79 -33.81 23.93
C PHE A 667 1.32 -33.63 23.54
N SER A 668 0.49 -34.63 23.81
CA SER A 668 -0.95 -34.59 23.50
C SER A 668 -1.77 -35.42 24.50
N GLY A 669 -3.08 -35.18 24.53
CA GLY A 669 -4.00 -35.92 25.41
C GLY A 669 -3.73 -35.71 26.90
N LYS A 670 -3.88 -36.78 27.70
CA LYS A 670 -3.74 -36.74 29.16
C LYS A 670 -2.30 -36.50 29.62
N GLU A 671 -1.30 -36.98 28.86
CA GLU A 671 0.11 -36.77 29.19
C GLU A 671 0.50 -35.29 29.21
N LEU A 672 -0.15 -34.48 28.36
CA LEU A 672 0.06 -33.04 28.33
C LEU A 672 -0.44 -32.37 29.61
N ASP A 673 -1.62 -32.75 30.09
CA ASP A 673 -2.22 -32.15 31.29
C ASP A 673 -1.41 -32.52 32.54
N GLU A 674 -0.95 -33.77 32.63
CA GLU A 674 -0.06 -34.24 33.70
C GLU A 674 1.28 -33.49 33.70
N GLU A 675 1.90 -33.32 32.53
CA GLU A 675 3.16 -32.56 32.39
C GLU A 675 2.98 -31.09 32.80
N ILE A 676 1.89 -30.44 32.36
CA ILE A 676 1.62 -29.03 32.71
C ILE A 676 1.44 -28.88 34.22
N VAL A 677 0.65 -29.76 34.87
CA VAL A 677 0.45 -29.70 36.33
C VAL A 677 1.79 -29.89 37.06
N THR A 678 2.58 -30.88 36.63
CA THR A 678 3.89 -31.16 37.20
C THR A 678 4.86 -29.97 37.04
N LEU A 679 4.87 -29.32 35.87
CA LEU A 679 5.72 -28.15 35.62
C LEU A 679 5.28 -26.94 36.44
N ILE A 680 3.97 -26.69 36.56
CA ILE A 680 3.46 -25.57 37.38
C ILE A 680 3.81 -25.75 38.85
N GLU A 681 3.75 -26.98 39.36
CA GLU A 681 4.16 -27.33 40.71
C GLU A 681 5.65 -27.07 40.92
N LYS A 682 6.50 -27.56 40.01
CA LYS A 682 7.96 -27.35 40.05
C LYS A 682 8.35 -25.87 39.98
N LEU A 683 7.61 -25.07 39.22
CA LEU A 683 7.86 -23.63 39.08
C LEU A 683 7.35 -22.79 40.25
N GLU A 684 6.59 -23.39 41.18
CA GLU A 684 5.92 -22.71 42.28
C GLU A 684 4.97 -21.59 41.78
N LEU A 685 4.24 -21.85 40.69
CA LEU A 685 3.29 -20.92 40.06
C LEU A 685 1.83 -21.38 40.15
N GLN A 686 1.51 -22.27 41.10
CA GLN A 686 0.16 -22.85 41.30
C GLN A 686 -0.93 -21.77 41.40
N GLU A 687 -0.71 -20.76 42.24
CA GLU A 687 -1.68 -19.67 42.47
C GLU A 687 -1.88 -18.75 41.25
N LYS A 688 -0.92 -18.73 40.32
CA LYS A 688 -0.93 -17.89 39.11
C LYS A 688 -1.14 -18.69 37.83
N ARG A 689 -1.62 -19.94 37.95
CA ARG A 689 -1.86 -20.86 36.82
C ARG A 689 -2.66 -20.24 35.67
N ASP A 690 -3.78 -19.59 36.00
CA ASP A 690 -4.70 -18.99 35.01
C ASP A 690 -4.52 -17.46 34.90
N TYR A 691 -3.41 -16.93 35.43
CA TYR A 691 -3.08 -15.51 35.36
C TYR A 691 -2.28 -15.21 34.08
N GLN A 692 -2.56 -14.06 33.45
CA GLN A 692 -1.88 -13.64 32.22
C GLN A 692 -0.41 -13.28 32.47
N SER A 693 0.46 -13.59 31.51
CA SER A 693 1.90 -13.37 31.67
C SER A 693 2.27 -11.89 31.80
N ALA A 694 1.51 -10.98 31.16
CA ALA A 694 1.74 -9.53 31.24
C ALA A 694 1.79 -9.02 32.68
N GLY A 695 0.89 -9.51 33.53
CA GLY A 695 0.76 -9.08 34.92
C GLY A 695 1.70 -9.77 35.92
N LEU A 696 2.52 -10.73 35.48
CA LEU A 696 3.50 -11.41 36.35
C LEU A 696 4.66 -10.47 36.70
N SER A 697 5.23 -10.65 37.90
CA SER A 697 6.47 -9.94 38.29
C SER A 697 7.65 -10.37 37.41
N GLY A 698 8.72 -9.57 37.34
CA GLY A 698 9.92 -9.89 36.55
C GLY A 698 10.49 -11.29 36.87
N GLY A 699 10.62 -11.62 38.16
CA GLY A 699 11.10 -12.93 38.61
C GLY A 699 10.13 -14.08 38.31
N GLN A 700 8.81 -13.84 38.35
CA GLN A 700 7.81 -14.84 37.95
C GLN A 700 7.81 -15.08 36.43
N LYS A 701 7.96 -14.03 35.62
CA LYS A 701 8.15 -14.14 34.17
C LYS A 701 9.40 -14.96 33.85
N ARG A 702 10.48 -14.73 34.60
CA ARG A 702 11.73 -15.48 34.42
C ARG A 702 11.56 -16.97 34.72
N ARG A 703 10.91 -17.31 35.84
CA ARG A 703 10.55 -18.69 36.17
C ARG A 703 9.68 -19.33 35.08
N LEU A 704 8.67 -18.63 34.57
CA LEU A 704 7.87 -19.13 33.45
C LEU A 704 8.73 -19.37 32.20
N GLY A 705 9.65 -18.47 31.86
CA GLY A 705 10.58 -18.62 30.75
C GLY A 705 11.49 -19.84 30.90
N VAL A 706 12.01 -20.10 32.10
CA VAL A 706 12.76 -21.32 32.40
C VAL A 706 11.83 -22.55 32.30
N GLY A 707 10.60 -22.45 32.78
CA GLY A 707 9.57 -23.47 32.60
C GLY A 707 9.34 -23.86 31.14
N VAL A 708 9.29 -22.87 30.25
CA VAL A 708 9.19 -23.07 28.80
C VAL A 708 10.42 -23.80 28.24
N ALA A 709 11.62 -23.48 28.72
CA ALA A 709 12.84 -24.19 28.32
C ALA A 709 12.87 -25.65 28.81
N LEU A 710 12.28 -25.93 29.97
CA LEU A 710 12.19 -27.29 30.55
C LEU A 710 11.03 -28.13 29.95
N CYS A 711 10.12 -27.50 29.20
CA CYS A 711 8.97 -28.17 28.56
C CYS A 711 9.42 -29.21 27.53
N GLY A 712 8.57 -30.21 27.31
CA GLY A 712 8.74 -31.12 26.19
C GLY A 712 9.85 -32.16 26.37
N ALA A 713 10.32 -32.38 27.59
CA ALA A 713 11.43 -33.28 27.91
C ALA A 713 12.72 -32.97 27.11
N ALA A 714 13.06 -31.70 26.95
CA ALA A 714 14.30 -31.26 26.32
C ALA A 714 15.52 -31.97 26.93
N LYS A 715 16.34 -32.60 26.08
CA LYS A 715 17.57 -33.30 26.51
C LYS A 715 18.66 -32.28 26.85
N VAL A 716 18.76 -31.21 26.05
CA VAL A 716 19.72 -30.13 26.24
C VAL A 716 18.98 -28.85 26.56
N VAL A 717 19.33 -28.20 27.67
CA VAL A 717 18.71 -26.94 28.11
C VAL A 717 19.77 -25.85 28.16
N LEU A 718 19.52 -24.76 27.44
CA LEU A 718 20.39 -23.60 27.32
C LEU A 718 19.76 -22.43 28.08
N LEU A 719 20.47 -21.89 29.05
CA LEU A 719 20.01 -20.80 29.91
C LEU A 719 20.97 -19.62 29.75
N ASP A 720 20.51 -18.56 29.10
CA ASP A 720 21.31 -17.35 28.91
C ASP A 720 21.03 -16.32 30.01
N GLU A 721 21.94 -16.19 30.98
CA GLU A 721 21.83 -15.32 32.16
C GLU A 721 20.45 -15.40 32.88
N PRO A 722 20.04 -16.57 33.39
CA PRO A 722 18.69 -16.78 33.93
C PRO A 722 18.38 -15.97 35.19
N THR A 723 19.36 -15.52 35.95
CA THR A 723 19.17 -14.84 37.24
C THR A 723 19.29 -13.31 37.19
N SER A 724 19.59 -12.76 36.02
CA SER A 724 19.74 -11.32 35.82
C SER A 724 18.41 -10.59 36.10
N GLY A 725 18.47 -9.52 36.89
CA GLY A 725 17.29 -8.72 37.27
C GLY A 725 16.30 -9.39 38.24
N MET A 726 16.67 -10.50 38.88
CA MET A 726 15.85 -11.16 39.91
C MET A 726 16.27 -10.75 41.33
N ASP A 727 15.29 -10.68 42.25
CA ASP A 727 15.55 -10.52 43.68
C ASP A 727 16.24 -11.77 44.27
N PRO A 728 16.98 -11.64 45.39
CA PRO A 728 17.74 -12.75 45.98
C PRO A 728 16.90 -13.99 46.32
N ALA A 729 15.65 -13.82 46.75
CA ALA A 729 14.78 -14.93 47.11
C ALA A 729 14.34 -15.70 45.85
N SER A 730 13.87 -14.99 44.82
CA SER A 730 13.51 -15.60 43.54
C SER A 730 14.70 -16.27 42.86
N ARG A 731 15.92 -15.73 43.02
CA ARG A 731 17.17 -16.33 42.50
C ARG A 731 17.43 -17.69 43.13
N ARG A 732 17.36 -17.80 44.46
CA ARG A 732 17.54 -19.08 45.17
C ARG A 732 16.50 -20.13 44.78
N ALA A 733 15.23 -19.72 44.67
CA ALA A 733 14.18 -20.63 44.22
C ALA A 733 14.44 -21.17 42.80
N LEU A 734 15.00 -20.33 41.91
CA LEU A 734 15.40 -20.76 40.58
C LEU A 734 16.59 -21.73 40.62
N TRP A 735 17.58 -21.48 41.46
CA TRP A 735 18.73 -22.37 41.64
C TRP A 735 18.30 -23.76 42.12
N ASP A 736 17.40 -23.82 43.11
CA ASP A 736 16.83 -25.07 43.61
C ASP A 736 16.08 -25.83 42.50
N LEU A 737 15.33 -25.12 41.65
CA LEU A 737 14.66 -25.72 40.50
C LEU A 737 15.65 -26.33 39.50
N LEU A 738 16.72 -25.61 39.14
CA LEU A 738 17.72 -26.09 38.17
C LEU A 738 18.47 -27.30 38.72
N GLN A 739 18.86 -27.29 40.00
CA GLN A 739 19.48 -28.45 40.64
C GLN A 739 18.56 -29.67 40.67
N ARG A 740 17.26 -29.50 40.93
CA ARG A 740 16.27 -30.60 40.91
C ARG A 740 16.06 -31.17 39.51
N GLU A 741 16.08 -30.33 38.48
CA GLU A 741 15.80 -30.71 37.09
C GLU A 741 17.02 -31.17 36.28
N LYS A 742 18.23 -31.15 36.86
CA LYS A 742 19.46 -31.54 36.16
C LYS A 742 19.51 -33.02 35.74
N LYS A 743 18.81 -33.90 36.48
CA LYS A 743 18.78 -35.34 36.17
C LYS A 743 18.10 -35.62 34.83
N GLY A 744 18.79 -36.36 33.97
CA GLY A 744 18.38 -36.76 32.63
C GLY A 744 18.53 -35.66 31.59
N ARG A 745 19.25 -34.57 31.89
CA ARG A 745 19.45 -33.41 30.99
C ARG A 745 20.90 -32.94 31.02
N SER A 746 21.37 -32.39 29.92
CA SER A 746 22.63 -31.64 29.84
C SER A 746 22.27 -30.16 29.85
N MET A 747 22.66 -29.44 30.90
CA MET A 747 22.33 -28.03 31.07
C MET A 747 23.55 -27.14 30.84
N ILE A 748 23.38 -26.09 30.05
CA ILE A 748 24.38 -25.03 29.88
C ILE A 748 23.81 -23.75 30.45
N LEU A 749 24.57 -23.13 31.35
CA LEU A 749 24.23 -21.89 32.01
C LEU A 749 25.29 -20.85 31.69
N THR A 750 24.94 -19.72 31.07
CA THR A 750 25.84 -18.56 31.04
C THR A 750 25.52 -17.64 32.20
N THR A 751 26.55 -17.18 32.87
CA THR A 751 26.42 -16.17 33.92
C THR A 751 27.71 -15.36 33.99
N HIS A 752 27.60 -14.17 34.56
CA HIS A 752 28.74 -13.38 35.02
C HIS A 752 28.81 -13.32 36.55
N PHE A 753 27.88 -13.96 37.26
CA PHE A 753 27.90 -14.06 38.71
C PHE A 753 28.65 -15.30 39.16
N MET A 754 29.77 -15.11 39.87
CA MET A 754 30.62 -16.21 40.32
C MET A 754 29.92 -17.07 41.38
N ASP A 755 29.11 -16.47 42.26
CA ASP A 755 28.27 -17.19 43.23
C ASP A 755 27.34 -18.22 42.57
N GLU A 756 26.76 -17.85 41.42
CA GLU A 756 25.89 -18.74 40.67
C GLU A 756 26.68 -19.92 40.07
N ALA A 757 27.87 -19.64 39.55
CA ALA A 757 28.76 -20.67 39.02
C ALA A 757 29.25 -21.64 40.11
N ASP A 758 29.50 -21.15 41.32
CA ASP A 758 29.95 -21.95 42.47
C ASP A 758 28.85 -22.88 42.99
N ILE A 759 27.61 -22.38 43.07
CA ILE A 759 26.48 -23.12 43.63
C ILE A 759 25.86 -24.09 42.63
N LEU A 760 25.74 -23.69 41.36
CA LEU A 760 25.08 -24.50 40.32
C LEU A 760 26.03 -25.34 39.49
N GLY A 761 27.29 -24.92 39.33
CA GLY A 761 28.20 -25.53 38.37
C GLY A 761 28.79 -26.84 38.85
N ASP A 762 28.39 -27.94 38.20
CA ASP A 762 29.13 -29.20 38.30
C ASP A 762 30.48 -29.09 37.55
N ARG A 763 30.50 -28.34 36.45
CA ARG A 763 31.71 -27.88 35.76
C ARG A 763 31.58 -26.39 35.40
N VAL A 764 32.65 -25.64 35.56
CA VAL A 764 32.78 -24.24 35.16
C VAL A 764 33.80 -24.15 34.04
N ALA A 765 33.42 -23.47 32.96
CA ALA A 765 34.26 -23.13 31.83
C ALA A 765 34.46 -21.61 31.82
N ILE A 766 35.69 -21.15 32.05
CA ILE A 766 36.03 -19.73 32.07
C ILE A 766 36.46 -19.30 30.68
N MET A 767 35.81 -18.25 30.16
CA MET A 767 36.01 -17.72 28.81
C MET A 767 36.42 -16.25 28.89
N ALA A 768 37.49 -15.90 28.17
CA ALA A 768 38.03 -14.55 28.02
C ALA A 768 38.46 -14.34 26.56
N ASP A 769 38.18 -13.16 26.00
CA ASP A 769 38.51 -12.79 24.60
C ASP A 769 38.14 -13.84 23.54
N GLY A 770 36.95 -14.43 23.69
CA GLY A 770 36.45 -15.43 22.76
C GLY A 770 37.13 -16.80 22.86
N ARG A 771 38.06 -17.02 23.79
CA ARG A 771 38.79 -18.27 24.01
C ARG A 771 38.46 -18.91 25.34
N LEU A 772 38.54 -20.23 25.38
CA LEU A 772 38.45 -21.01 26.60
C LEU A 772 39.78 -20.93 27.34
N GLN A 773 39.77 -20.55 28.62
CA GLN A 773 41.00 -20.40 29.42
C GLN A 773 41.22 -21.58 30.36
N CYS A 774 40.17 -22.02 31.04
CA CYS A 774 40.22 -23.20 31.90
C CYS A 774 38.83 -23.85 32.04
N VAL A 775 38.83 -25.15 32.35
CA VAL A 775 37.61 -25.94 32.57
C VAL A 775 37.81 -26.92 33.70
N GLY A 776 36.91 -26.90 34.68
CA GLY A 776 36.88 -27.88 35.76
C GLY A 776 35.76 -27.60 36.74
N SER A 777 35.59 -28.45 37.74
CA SER A 777 34.71 -28.21 38.87
C SER A 777 35.14 -26.95 39.63
N PRO A 778 34.22 -26.22 40.29
CA PRO A 778 34.59 -25.09 41.16
C PRO A 778 35.69 -25.45 42.15
N TYR A 779 35.63 -26.67 42.71
CA TYR A 779 36.64 -27.20 43.62
C TYR A 779 38.01 -27.37 42.95
N PHE A 780 38.06 -27.96 41.74
CA PHE A 780 39.31 -28.11 40.98
C PHE A 780 39.93 -26.76 40.64
N LEU A 781 39.12 -25.82 40.14
CA LEU A 781 39.60 -24.50 39.74
C LEU A 781 40.11 -23.69 40.92
N LYS A 782 39.39 -23.68 42.05
CA LYS A 782 39.85 -23.07 43.30
C LYS A 782 41.12 -23.73 43.82
N ARG A 783 41.27 -25.04 43.70
CA ARG A 783 42.50 -25.73 44.13
C ARG A 783 43.69 -25.43 43.22
N HIS A 784 43.46 -25.30 41.91
CA HIS A 784 44.52 -25.09 40.92
C HIS A 784 45.01 -23.65 40.88
N TYR A 785 44.08 -22.68 40.85
CA TYR A 785 44.38 -21.25 40.76
C TYR A 785 44.31 -20.52 42.11
N GLY A 786 43.50 -21.03 43.05
CA GLY A 786 43.39 -20.47 44.39
C GLY A 786 44.55 -20.95 45.26
N VAL A 787 45.66 -20.23 45.13
CA VAL A 787 46.87 -20.42 45.94
C VAL A 787 46.61 -19.88 47.37
N GLY A 788 45.65 -20.48 48.08
CA GLY A 788 45.46 -20.40 49.54
C GLY A 788 44.30 -19.57 50.09
N TYR A 789 44.53 -18.86 51.19
CA TYR A 789 43.54 -18.15 52.01
C TYR A 789 43.92 -16.66 52.13
N THR A 790 42.91 -15.80 52.22
CA THR A 790 43.10 -14.37 52.43
C THR A 790 42.77 -14.02 53.89
N LEU A 791 43.73 -13.50 54.64
CA LEU A 791 43.50 -12.99 56.00
C LEU A 791 43.22 -11.49 55.93
N VAL A 792 42.05 -11.09 56.39
CA VAL A 792 41.64 -9.68 56.49
C VAL A 792 41.70 -9.26 57.95
N VAL A 793 42.46 -8.23 58.28
CA VAL A 793 42.61 -7.69 59.63
C VAL A 793 42.04 -6.28 59.66
N VAL A 794 41.01 -6.04 60.47
CA VAL A 794 40.35 -4.73 60.60
C VAL A 794 41.13 -3.87 61.60
N LYS A 795 41.60 -2.70 61.17
CA LYS A 795 42.45 -1.80 61.96
C LYS A 795 41.66 -1.08 63.07
N LYS A 796 42.31 -0.79 64.21
CA LYS A 796 41.86 0.26 65.16
C LYS A 796 42.69 1.54 64.93
N GLU A 797 42.34 2.61 65.63
CA GLU A 797 43.17 3.82 65.73
C GLU A 797 44.59 3.41 66.21
N ASP A 798 45.64 3.90 65.55
CA ASP A 798 47.05 3.54 65.79
C ASP A 798 47.45 2.07 65.53
N PHE A 799 46.99 1.46 64.43
CA PHE A 799 47.38 0.12 63.98
C PHE A 799 48.86 0.02 63.57
N ARG A 800 49.58 -1.00 64.08
CA ARG A 800 51.01 -1.22 63.78
C ARG A 800 51.21 -2.31 62.71
N LEU A 801 51.31 -1.89 61.45
CA LEU A 801 51.44 -2.77 60.28
C LEU A 801 52.69 -3.67 60.32
N ASP A 802 53.84 -3.11 60.70
CA ASP A 802 55.11 -3.84 60.69
C ASP A 802 55.10 -5.00 61.69
N THR A 803 54.57 -4.76 62.90
CA THR A 803 54.46 -5.77 63.95
C THR A 803 53.50 -6.91 63.58
N CYS A 804 52.39 -6.58 62.90
CA CYS A 804 51.45 -7.57 62.37
C CYS A 804 52.11 -8.44 61.29
N THR A 805 52.80 -7.79 60.36
CA THR A 805 53.45 -8.45 59.22
C THR A 805 54.64 -9.31 59.66
N GLU A 806 55.42 -8.87 60.65
CA GLU A 806 56.51 -9.66 61.24
C GLU A 806 55.99 -10.92 61.96
N LEU A 807 54.86 -10.80 62.68
CA LEU A 807 54.21 -11.93 63.34
C LEU A 807 53.73 -12.97 62.33
N ILE A 808 53.08 -12.54 61.25
CA ILE A 808 52.60 -13.44 60.20
C ILE A 808 53.79 -14.07 59.45
N ASN A 809 54.85 -13.30 59.18
CA ASN A 809 56.07 -13.80 58.52
C ASN A 809 56.83 -14.86 59.33
N ARG A 810 56.69 -14.86 60.65
CA ARG A 810 57.28 -15.90 61.51
C ARG A 810 56.70 -17.29 61.24
N TYR A 811 55.43 -17.36 60.87
CA TYR A 811 54.72 -18.61 60.60
C TYR A 811 54.68 -18.95 59.11
N ILE A 812 54.56 -17.94 58.25
CA ILE A 812 54.51 -18.08 56.79
C ILE A 812 55.62 -17.19 56.19
N PRO A 813 56.79 -17.76 55.85
CA PRO A 813 57.90 -16.98 55.32
C PRO A 813 57.57 -16.40 53.94
N GLY A 814 57.76 -15.09 53.77
CA GLY A 814 57.54 -14.40 52.49
C GLY A 814 56.12 -13.87 52.28
N THR A 815 55.35 -13.66 53.36
CA THR A 815 54.01 -13.08 53.27
C THR A 815 54.09 -11.60 52.91
N VAL A 816 53.42 -11.22 51.82
CA VAL A 816 53.32 -9.84 51.33
C VAL A 816 51.90 -9.32 51.59
N VAL A 817 51.80 -8.04 51.96
CA VAL A 817 50.51 -7.35 52.06
C VAL A 817 49.90 -7.26 50.66
N LYS A 818 48.72 -7.87 50.46
CA LYS A 818 47.99 -7.88 49.18
C LYS A 818 47.35 -6.52 48.91
N GLU A 819 46.71 -5.95 49.93
CA GLU A 819 46.03 -4.66 49.85
C GLU A 819 45.98 -4.03 51.23
N ASP A 820 46.31 -2.74 51.33
CA ASP A 820 46.20 -1.96 52.56
C ASP A 820 45.16 -0.85 52.40
N ARG A 821 43.96 -1.06 52.95
CA ARG A 821 42.86 -0.09 52.93
C ARG A 821 42.82 0.66 54.26
N GLY A 822 42.27 1.88 54.26
CA GLY A 822 42.25 2.75 55.44
C GLY A 822 41.73 2.08 56.72
N THR A 823 40.81 1.12 56.59
CA THR A 823 40.18 0.40 57.70
C THR A 823 40.59 -1.08 57.84
N GLU A 824 41.30 -1.67 56.88
CA GLU A 824 41.63 -3.11 56.86
C GLU A 824 42.93 -3.41 56.11
N VAL A 825 43.69 -4.41 56.58
CA VAL A 825 44.87 -4.95 55.90
C VAL A 825 44.57 -6.36 55.43
N THR A 826 44.95 -6.66 54.19
CA THR A 826 44.72 -7.95 53.57
C THR A 826 46.03 -8.68 53.27
N TYR A 827 46.16 -9.91 53.75
CA TYR A 827 47.32 -10.78 53.50
C TYR A 827 46.92 -11.98 52.63
N SER A 828 47.71 -12.28 51.60
CA SER A 828 47.55 -13.50 50.79
C SER A 828 48.41 -14.61 51.37
N MET A 829 47.79 -15.69 51.83
CA MET A 829 48.47 -16.84 52.43
C MET A 829 48.32 -18.06 51.53
N THR A 830 49.36 -18.86 51.37
CA THR A 830 49.30 -20.07 50.53
C THR A 830 48.71 -21.26 51.29
N ASN A 831 48.11 -22.23 50.58
CA ASN A 831 47.45 -23.40 51.18
C ASN A 831 48.45 -24.39 51.84
N GLU A 832 49.72 -24.33 51.47
CA GLU A 832 50.78 -25.21 52.00
C GLU A 832 50.97 -25.07 53.51
N TYR A 833 50.73 -23.87 54.06
CA TYR A 833 50.87 -23.56 55.48
C TYR A 833 49.55 -23.66 56.27
N SER A 834 48.49 -24.22 55.69
CA SER A 834 47.17 -24.37 56.34
C SER A 834 47.23 -25.05 57.71
N HIS A 835 48.15 -26.00 57.90
CA HIS A 835 48.38 -26.71 59.17
C HIS A 835 48.93 -25.82 60.30
N VAL A 836 49.50 -24.65 59.98
CA VAL A 836 50.12 -23.69 60.92
C VAL A 836 49.15 -22.56 61.31
N PHE A 837 48.01 -22.46 60.63
CA PHE A 837 47.07 -21.35 60.82
C PHE A 837 46.50 -21.29 62.24
N GLU A 838 46.21 -22.43 62.87
CA GLU A 838 45.69 -22.47 64.25
C GLU A 838 46.65 -21.79 65.24
N SER A 839 47.94 -22.15 65.18
CA SER A 839 48.97 -21.55 66.04
C SER A 839 49.19 -20.06 65.75
N MET A 840 49.17 -19.68 64.47
CA MET A 840 49.36 -18.29 64.05
C MET A 840 48.20 -17.39 64.49
N LEU A 841 46.96 -17.81 64.27
CA LEU A 841 45.76 -17.05 64.62
C LEU A 841 45.63 -16.89 66.15
N ARG A 842 45.99 -17.93 66.91
CA ARG A 842 46.03 -17.86 68.37
C ARG A 842 47.04 -16.84 68.89
N ASP A 843 48.22 -16.76 68.26
CA ASP A 843 49.23 -15.75 68.59
C ASP A 843 48.83 -14.34 68.13
N LEU A 844 48.13 -14.23 66.99
CA LEU A 844 47.56 -12.98 66.50
C LEU A 844 46.50 -12.44 67.47
N GLU A 845 45.64 -13.30 68.00
CA GLU A 845 44.66 -12.96 69.05
C GLU A 845 45.34 -12.56 70.37
N ALA A 846 46.36 -13.31 70.79
CA ALA A 846 47.07 -13.03 72.04
C ALA A 846 47.78 -11.66 72.03
N LYS A 847 48.18 -11.16 70.84
CA LYS A 847 48.82 -9.85 70.64
C LYS A 847 47.90 -8.80 70.02
N ALA A 848 46.59 -9.01 70.06
CA ALA A 848 45.62 -8.09 69.46
C ALA A 848 45.72 -6.65 70.00
N ASP A 849 46.01 -6.50 71.30
CA ASP A 849 46.18 -5.19 71.95
C ASP A 849 47.56 -4.54 71.63
N GLU A 850 48.58 -5.32 71.28
CA GLU A 850 49.89 -4.79 70.86
C GLU A 850 49.89 -4.33 69.40
N ILE A 851 49.07 -4.96 68.56
CA ILE A 851 48.94 -4.69 67.13
C ILE A 851 47.83 -3.65 66.85
N ASN A 852 46.92 -3.44 67.80
CA ASN A 852 45.76 -2.54 67.71
C ASN A 852 44.84 -2.88 66.52
N PHE A 853 44.35 -4.13 66.46
CA PHE A 853 43.29 -4.50 65.51
C PHE A 853 41.97 -4.81 66.21
N LYS A 854 40.86 -4.69 65.47
CA LYS A 854 39.49 -4.87 65.96
C LYS A 854 39.08 -6.33 65.86
N ASN A 855 39.04 -6.86 64.64
CA ASN A 855 38.67 -8.23 64.29
C ASN A 855 39.58 -8.71 63.15
N TYR A 856 39.68 -10.03 62.99
CA TYR A 856 40.27 -10.63 61.79
C TYR A 856 39.28 -11.63 61.17
N GLY A 857 39.39 -11.84 59.86
CA GLY A 857 38.59 -12.79 59.10
C GLY A 857 39.46 -13.58 58.15
N LEU A 858 39.30 -14.91 58.15
CA LEU A 858 39.97 -15.80 57.20
C LEU A 858 39.00 -16.17 56.09
N LEU A 859 39.30 -15.75 54.86
CA LEU A 859 38.48 -16.01 53.68
C LEU A 859 39.18 -17.04 52.81
N ALA A 860 38.46 -18.08 52.40
CA ALA A 860 38.94 -18.99 51.36
C ALA A 860 38.86 -18.30 50.00
N THR A 861 39.75 -18.69 49.08
CA THR A 861 39.73 -18.18 47.69
C THR A 861 38.38 -18.49 47.02
N THR A 862 37.75 -17.43 46.49
CA THR A 862 36.47 -17.55 45.81
C THR A 862 36.69 -17.83 44.31
N LEU A 863 35.62 -18.17 43.58
CA LEU A 863 35.71 -18.23 42.11
C LEU A 863 36.00 -16.86 41.48
N GLU A 864 35.73 -15.75 42.20
CA GLU A 864 36.09 -14.40 41.78
C GLU A 864 37.61 -14.24 41.76
N ASP A 865 38.30 -14.68 42.82
CA ASP A 865 39.77 -14.66 42.88
C ASP A 865 40.40 -15.47 41.73
N VAL A 866 39.83 -16.65 41.43
CA VAL A 866 40.26 -17.50 40.30
C VAL A 866 40.03 -16.80 38.97
N PHE A 867 38.89 -16.12 38.81
CA PHE A 867 38.59 -15.38 37.59
C PHE A 867 39.58 -14.22 37.39
N MET A 868 39.92 -13.50 38.47
CA MET A 868 40.88 -12.41 38.44
C MET A 868 42.30 -12.89 38.10
N SER A 869 42.75 -14.03 38.66
CA SER A 869 44.08 -14.58 38.36
C SER A 869 44.19 -15.05 36.91
N VAL A 870 43.16 -15.72 36.39
CA VAL A 870 43.09 -16.09 34.97
C VAL A 870 43.10 -14.86 34.06
N GLY A 871 42.43 -13.77 34.47
CA GLY A 871 42.45 -12.51 33.73
C GLY A 871 43.83 -11.83 33.68
N THR A 872 44.58 -11.85 34.79
CA THR A 872 45.94 -11.26 34.84
C THR A 872 46.97 -12.04 34.02
N ASP A 873 46.86 -13.36 33.95
CA ASP A 873 47.75 -14.20 33.14
C ASP A 873 47.58 -13.96 31.63
N VAL A 874 46.37 -13.57 31.21
CA VAL A 874 46.08 -13.20 29.81
C VAL A 874 46.70 -11.84 29.47
N VAL A 875 46.64 -10.86 30.38
CA VAL A 875 47.29 -9.54 30.18
C VAL A 875 48.82 -9.68 30.08
N ALA A 876 49.43 -10.54 30.89
CA ALA A 876 50.87 -10.79 30.85
C ALA A 876 51.37 -11.51 29.58
N THR A 877 50.47 -12.14 28.81
CA THR A 877 50.79 -12.80 27.55
C THR A 877 50.44 -11.97 26.31
N SER A 878 49.75 -10.84 26.49
CA SER A 878 49.39 -9.88 25.44
C SER A 878 50.21 -8.59 25.44
N ASP A 879 51.42 -8.58 26.02
CA ASP A 879 52.36 -7.46 25.90
C ASP A 879 53.14 -7.50 24.58
N VAL A 880 52.44 -7.42 23.45
CA VAL A 880 52.96 -6.81 22.22
C VAL A 880 51.80 -6.10 21.53
N ASP A 881 51.92 -4.78 21.47
CA ASP A 881 51.03 -3.80 20.85
C ASP A 881 49.73 -3.50 21.61
N ASP A 882 49.76 -2.52 22.53
CA ASP A 882 48.54 -1.78 22.85
C ASP A 882 48.78 -0.28 23.09
N ASN A 883 48.23 0.50 22.17
CA ASN A 883 47.97 1.93 22.30
C ASN A 883 46.46 2.14 22.46
N THR A 884 45.77 1.20 23.12
CA THR A 884 44.34 1.21 23.31
C THR A 884 44.03 1.03 24.79
N THR A 885 43.73 2.15 25.45
CA THR A 885 43.26 2.23 26.83
C THR A 885 41.99 1.38 27.02
N VAL A 886 42.13 0.22 27.65
CA VAL A 886 41.01 -0.54 28.22
C VAL A 886 40.64 0.15 29.52
N SER A 887 39.56 0.93 29.50
CA SER A 887 38.99 1.57 30.69
C SER A 887 38.43 0.50 31.63
N SER A 888 39.01 0.39 32.82
CA SER A 888 38.49 -0.44 33.90
C SER A 888 37.14 0.10 34.38
N SER A 889 36.23 -0.79 34.78
CA SER A 889 34.90 -0.46 35.32
C SER A 889 34.95 0.43 36.58
N ALA A 890 36.12 0.53 37.22
CA ALA A 890 36.37 1.41 38.36
C ALA A 890 36.47 2.89 37.95
N ASP A 891 36.99 3.19 36.76
CA ASP A 891 37.11 4.56 36.26
C ASP A 891 35.77 5.14 35.80
N THR A 892 34.83 4.29 35.37
CA THR A 892 33.47 4.71 35.00
C THR A 892 32.63 5.05 36.23
N LEU A 893 32.78 4.27 37.31
CA LEU A 893 32.15 4.56 38.60
C LEU A 893 32.77 5.79 39.27
N ALA A 894 34.09 5.99 39.17
CA ALA A 894 34.76 7.20 39.67
C ALA A 894 34.31 8.46 38.91
N PHE A 895 34.08 8.36 37.60
CA PHE A 895 33.57 9.47 36.80
C PHE A 895 32.08 9.75 37.07
N GLU A 896 31.25 8.72 37.31
CA GLU A 896 29.85 8.90 37.73
C GLU A 896 29.73 9.47 39.15
N TYR A 897 30.58 9.06 40.09
CA TYR A 897 30.59 9.58 41.46
C TYR A 897 31.09 11.04 41.52
N ASP A 898 32.14 11.38 40.77
CA ASP A 898 32.66 12.76 40.63
C ASP A 898 31.66 13.67 39.88
N SER A 899 30.83 13.11 38.99
CA SER A 899 29.76 13.84 38.31
C SER A 899 28.54 14.10 39.20
N LEU A 900 28.22 13.17 40.12
CA LEU A 900 27.13 13.30 41.09
C LEU A 900 27.50 14.25 42.24
N GLU A 901 28.73 14.23 42.74
CA GLU A 901 29.20 15.22 43.74
C GLU A 901 29.26 16.64 43.17
N LYS A 902 29.56 16.80 41.87
CA LYS A 902 29.49 18.10 41.18
C LYS A 902 28.07 18.64 41.00
N LEU A 903 27.05 17.78 41.04
CA LEU A 903 25.63 18.17 40.98
C LEU A 903 25.07 18.50 42.38
N ASP A 904 25.50 17.79 43.43
CA ASP A 904 25.11 18.07 44.82
C ASP A 904 25.86 19.28 45.43
N GLY A 905 27.04 19.63 44.88
CA GLY A 905 27.89 20.72 45.38
C GLY A 905 27.45 22.15 45.02
N THR A 906 26.48 22.33 44.11
CA THR A 906 25.94 23.66 43.80
C THR A 906 24.66 23.89 44.60
N GLY A 907 24.74 24.74 45.64
CA GLY A 907 23.62 25.10 46.49
C GLY A 907 22.42 25.65 45.69
N TYR A 908 21.49 24.77 45.34
CA TYR A 908 20.14 25.13 44.94
C TYR A 908 19.36 25.43 46.22
N GLY A 909 19.11 26.72 46.46
CA GLY A 909 18.08 27.11 47.42
C GLY A 909 16.76 26.44 47.03
N ASP A 910 16.03 25.94 48.02
CA ASP A 910 14.73 25.28 47.91
C ASP A 910 13.69 26.25 47.31
N GLU A 911 13.75 26.51 45.99
CA GLU A 911 12.90 27.48 45.29
C GLU A 911 11.48 26.91 45.18
N LYS A 912 10.52 27.51 45.89
CA LYS A 912 9.10 27.11 45.86
C LYS A 912 8.26 28.11 45.06
N GLY A 913 7.28 27.61 44.29
CA GLY A 913 6.28 28.43 43.59
C GLY A 913 6.50 28.61 42.09
N ILE A 914 6.11 29.76 41.54
CA ILE A 914 6.06 30.04 40.09
C ILE A 914 7.46 29.98 39.45
N ARG A 915 8.51 30.33 40.18
CA ARG A 915 9.90 30.31 39.68
C ARG A 915 10.39 28.89 39.38
N LEU A 916 10.04 27.94 40.24
CA LEU A 916 10.27 26.51 40.03
C LEU A 916 9.47 25.98 38.83
N ILE A 917 8.20 26.43 38.68
CA ILE A 917 7.38 26.08 37.53
C ILE A 917 8.02 26.60 36.24
N CYS A 918 8.53 27.83 36.22
CA CYS A 918 9.26 28.38 35.07
C CYS A 918 10.54 27.58 34.77
N GLN A 919 11.31 27.19 35.79
CA GLN A 919 12.50 26.34 35.60
C GLN A 919 12.13 24.95 35.07
N HIS A 920 11.05 24.33 35.57
CA HIS A 920 10.53 23.08 35.03
C HIS A 920 10.06 23.23 33.58
N VAL A 921 9.37 24.31 33.24
CA VAL A 921 8.94 24.60 31.86
C VAL A 921 10.16 24.76 30.95
N VAL A 922 11.17 25.53 31.37
CA VAL A 922 12.42 25.70 30.62
C VAL A 922 13.17 24.38 30.47
N ALA A 923 13.26 23.58 31.54
CA ALA A 923 13.88 22.26 31.51
C ALA A 923 13.13 21.29 30.58
N ILE A 924 11.79 21.31 30.58
CA ILE A 924 10.96 20.53 29.66
C ILE A 924 11.18 20.99 28.22
N TRP A 925 11.24 22.30 27.95
CA TRP A 925 11.54 22.84 26.61
C TRP A 925 12.96 22.48 26.15
N MET A 926 13.94 22.55 27.03
CA MET A 926 15.32 22.17 26.74
C MET A 926 15.43 20.67 26.48
N LYS A 927 14.75 19.83 27.27
CA LYS A 927 14.62 18.40 27.02
C LYS A 927 13.95 18.15 25.67
N LEU A 928 12.85 18.85 25.36
CA LEU A 928 12.14 18.71 24.10
C LEU A 928 13.03 19.08 22.92
N PHE A 929 13.79 20.17 23.01
CA PHE A 929 14.76 20.61 22.00
C PHE A 929 15.90 19.61 21.81
N LEU A 930 16.49 19.11 22.91
CA LEU A 930 17.54 18.09 22.86
C LEU A 930 17.05 16.78 22.25
N VAL A 931 15.80 16.39 22.54
CA VAL A 931 15.20 15.20 21.93
C VAL A 931 14.88 15.45 20.46
N LEU A 932 14.35 16.62 20.08
CA LEU A 932 14.10 16.99 18.68
C LEU A 932 15.38 16.95 17.84
N THR A 933 16.45 17.57 18.34
CA THR A 933 17.75 17.64 17.65
C THR A 933 18.41 16.27 17.53
N ARG A 934 18.29 15.42 18.56
CA ARG A 934 18.79 14.03 18.52
C ARG A 934 17.92 13.09 17.67
N SER A 935 16.63 13.38 17.49
CA SER A 935 15.68 12.58 16.70
C SER A 935 15.35 13.20 15.33
N TRP A 936 16.37 13.82 14.71
CA TRP A 936 16.24 14.58 13.46
C TRP A 936 15.52 13.84 12.32
N LEU A 937 15.66 12.50 12.23
CA LEU A 937 14.98 11.68 11.20
C LEU A 937 13.45 11.77 11.30
N ILE A 938 12.89 11.75 12.52
CA ILE A 938 11.43 11.82 12.74
C ILE A 938 10.92 13.21 12.38
N LEU A 939 11.67 14.25 12.74
CA LEU A 939 11.33 15.63 12.43
C LEU A 939 11.43 15.92 10.92
N LEU A 940 12.52 15.49 10.27
CA LEU A 940 12.69 15.59 8.83
C LEU A 940 11.51 14.93 8.11
N LEU A 941 11.12 13.74 8.56
CA LEU A 941 10.00 13.01 7.98
C LEU A 941 8.66 13.75 8.16
N GLN A 942 8.38 14.31 9.33
CA GLN A 942 7.13 15.05 9.57
C GLN A 942 6.97 16.24 8.61
N VAL A 943 8.06 16.99 8.43
CA VAL A 943 8.11 18.14 7.51
C VAL A 943 8.02 17.65 6.06
N LEU A 944 8.76 16.60 5.72
CA LEU A 944 8.77 16.02 4.36
C LEU A 944 7.40 15.46 3.97
N VAL A 945 6.70 14.73 4.83
CA VAL A 945 5.37 14.17 4.53
C VAL A 945 4.36 15.28 4.25
N SER A 946 4.37 16.34 5.05
CA SER A 946 3.50 17.50 4.86
C SER A 946 3.82 18.25 3.57
N LEU A 947 5.10 18.46 3.27
CA LEU A 947 5.57 19.07 2.03
C LEU A 947 5.21 18.22 0.80
N VAL A 948 5.45 16.92 0.85
CA VAL A 948 5.11 16.00 -0.24
C VAL A 948 3.62 16.02 -0.48
N GLN A 949 2.79 16.05 0.55
CA GLN A 949 1.33 16.14 0.38
C GLN A 949 0.91 17.45 -0.28
N ILE A 950 1.48 18.59 0.12
CA ILE A 950 1.19 19.90 -0.49
C ILE A 950 1.71 19.97 -1.93
N ILE A 951 2.92 19.47 -2.19
CA ILE A 951 3.49 19.41 -3.54
C ILE A 951 2.68 18.47 -4.42
N ALA A 952 2.22 17.34 -3.88
CA ALA A 952 1.37 16.40 -4.61
C ALA A 952 0.02 17.04 -4.96
N THR A 953 -0.64 17.73 -4.02
CA THR A 953 -1.92 18.42 -4.34
C THR A 953 -1.74 19.55 -5.34
N LEU A 954 -0.67 20.33 -5.24
CA LEU A 954 -0.33 21.36 -6.24
C LEU A 954 0.01 20.74 -7.59
N GLY A 955 0.74 19.62 -7.61
CA GLY A 955 1.10 18.88 -8.82
C GLY A 955 -0.12 18.27 -9.50
N VAL A 956 -1.05 17.69 -8.73
CA VAL A 956 -2.37 17.21 -9.21
C VAL A 956 -3.11 18.35 -9.89
N MET A 957 -3.15 19.53 -9.28
CA MET A 957 -3.85 20.67 -9.87
C MET A 957 -3.16 21.17 -11.13
N GLN A 958 -1.83 21.32 -11.10
CA GLN A 958 -1.06 21.72 -12.29
C GLN A 958 -1.29 20.74 -13.45
N TYR A 959 -1.41 19.45 -13.15
CA TYR A 959 -1.74 18.41 -14.12
C TYR A 959 -3.15 18.54 -14.68
N VAL A 960 -4.16 18.68 -13.82
CA VAL A 960 -5.56 18.91 -14.22
C VAL A 960 -5.68 20.18 -15.08
N ILE A 961 -4.88 21.21 -14.79
CA ILE A 961 -4.84 22.45 -15.58
C ILE A 961 -4.13 22.25 -16.92
N SER A 962 -3.08 21.43 -16.99
CA SER A 962 -2.36 21.15 -18.23
C SER A 962 -3.08 20.18 -19.17
N MET A 963 -4.18 19.56 -18.73
CA MET A 963 -5.05 18.78 -19.60
C MET A 963 -5.81 19.72 -20.55
N THR A 964 -5.13 20.20 -21.58
CA THR A 964 -5.77 20.75 -22.78
C THR A 964 -6.19 19.57 -23.66
N GLU A 965 -7.46 19.50 -24.02
CA GLU A 965 -7.97 18.49 -24.95
C GLU A 965 -7.27 18.68 -26.31
N HIS A 966 -6.67 17.62 -26.86
CA HIS A 966 -5.98 17.70 -28.13
C HIS A 966 -7.02 17.84 -29.25
N ILE A 967 -7.02 18.98 -29.96
CA ILE A 967 -7.87 19.15 -31.13
C ILE A 967 -7.34 18.26 -32.25
N GLN A 968 -8.15 17.30 -32.67
CA GLN A 968 -7.88 16.46 -33.82
C GLN A 968 -8.91 16.70 -34.92
N ARG A 969 -8.45 16.58 -36.17
CA ARG A 969 -9.33 16.52 -37.35
C ARG A 969 -10.11 15.20 -37.27
N ARG A 970 -11.44 15.26 -37.17
CA ARG A 970 -12.29 14.08 -37.09
C ARG A 970 -13.13 13.94 -38.34
N GLU A 971 -13.06 12.78 -39.00
CA GLU A 971 -13.99 12.42 -40.06
C GLU A 971 -15.36 12.06 -39.48
N LEU A 972 -16.44 12.61 -40.07
CA LEU A 972 -17.81 12.30 -39.68
C LEU A 972 -18.31 11.04 -40.39
N SER A 973 -17.63 9.92 -40.13
CA SER A 973 -17.92 8.60 -40.70
C SER A 973 -17.83 7.53 -39.62
N LEU A 974 -18.56 6.42 -39.81
CA LEU A 974 -18.46 5.25 -38.93
C LEU A 974 -17.15 4.47 -39.11
N ALA A 975 -16.32 4.83 -40.10
CA ALA A 975 -15.15 4.04 -40.50
C ALA A 975 -14.03 4.05 -39.46
N GLU A 976 -13.97 5.08 -38.62
CA GLU A 976 -12.88 5.27 -37.66
C GLU A 976 -13.41 5.33 -36.22
N GLY A 977 -12.85 4.50 -35.32
CA GLY A 977 -13.10 4.57 -33.87
C GLY A 977 -14.34 3.84 -33.34
N PHE A 978 -15.16 3.22 -34.20
CA PHE A 978 -16.36 2.47 -33.81
C PHE A 978 -16.19 0.95 -33.92
N ALA A 979 -17.05 0.22 -33.19
CA ALA A 979 -17.12 -1.23 -33.18
C ALA A 979 -17.76 -1.79 -34.45
N GLY A 980 -18.10 -3.09 -34.44
CA GLY A 980 -19.20 -3.58 -35.27
C GLY A 980 -20.44 -2.71 -35.04
N THR A 981 -20.75 -1.86 -36.00
CA THR A 981 -21.88 -0.94 -36.02
C THR A 981 -22.95 -1.51 -36.94
N GLU A 982 -24.21 -1.37 -36.54
CA GLU A 982 -25.37 -1.76 -37.31
C GLU A 982 -26.12 -0.49 -37.71
N THR A 983 -26.38 -0.31 -39.00
CA THR A 983 -27.09 0.85 -39.54
C THR A 983 -28.46 0.43 -40.07
N LEU A 984 -29.51 1.12 -39.62
CA LEU A 984 -30.88 0.83 -40.05
C LEU A 984 -31.26 1.68 -41.26
N VAL A 985 -31.83 1.04 -42.28
CA VAL A 985 -32.32 1.75 -43.49
C VAL A 985 -33.74 1.32 -43.82
N SER A 986 -34.61 2.30 -44.10
CA SER A 986 -36.00 2.06 -44.50
C SER A 986 -36.41 2.97 -45.66
N PHE A 987 -37.39 2.54 -46.45
CA PHE A 987 -37.95 3.32 -47.56
C PHE A 987 -39.47 3.40 -47.44
N LYS A 988 -40.00 4.63 -47.46
CA LYS A 988 -41.43 4.92 -47.27
C LYS A 988 -42.12 5.42 -48.56
N GLY A 989 -41.37 5.60 -49.64
CA GLY A 989 -41.86 6.13 -50.91
C GLY A 989 -42.67 5.12 -51.73
N LEU A 990 -43.46 5.64 -52.67
CA LEU A 990 -44.31 4.83 -53.56
C LEU A 990 -43.67 4.60 -54.94
N SER A 991 -42.65 5.39 -55.30
CA SER A 991 -42.06 5.39 -56.64
C SER A 991 -40.62 4.83 -56.65
N PRO A 992 -40.32 3.83 -57.50
CA PRO A 992 -38.99 3.20 -57.54
C PRO A 992 -37.95 3.97 -58.37
N THR A 993 -38.31 5.14 -58.91
CA THR A 993 -37.42 6.00 -59.71
C THR A 993 -37.27 7.41 -59.13
N SER A 994 -37.82 7.68 -57.94
CA SER A 994 -37.63 8.97 -57.27
C SER A 994 -36.18 9.16 -56.85
N THR A 995 -35.78 10.42 -56.68
CA THR A 995 -34.48 10.78 -56.10
C THR A 995 -34.24 10.08 -54.76
N GLY A 996 -35.29 9.92 -53.93
CA GLY A 996 -35.23 9.17 -52.68
C GLY A 996 -34.92 7.69 -52.84
N SER A 997 -35.52 7.01 -53.83
CA SER A 997 -35.23 5.58 -54.10
C SER A 997 -33.79 5.35 -54.57
N LEU A 998 -33.27 6.25 -55.40
CA LEU A 998 -31.87 6.25 -55.85
C LEU A 998 -30.92 6.57 -54.68
N ALA A 999 -31.32 7.48 -53.78
CA ALA A 999 -30.58 7.79 -52.57
C ALA A 999 -30.53 6.63 -51.59
N LYS A 1000 -31.63 5.85 -51.42
CA LYS A 1000 -31.62 4.61 -50.63
C LYS A 1000 -30.59 3.61 -51.17
N ALA A 1001 -30.63 3.32 -52.47
CA ALA A 1001 -29.69 2.40 -53.11
C ALA A 1001 -28.24 2.90 -53.02
N ALA A 1002 -28.03 4.21 -53.16
CA ALA A 1002 -26.73 4.84 -52.97
C ALA A 1002 -26.25 4.75 -51.51
N TYR A 1003 -27.13 4.92 -50.54
CA TYR A 1003 -26.82 4.77 -49.11
C TYR A 1003 -26.39 3.33 -48.79
N GLU A 1004 -27.13 2.33 -49.28
CA GLU A 1004 -26.74 0.91 -49.15
C GLU A 1004 -25.37 0.63 -49.80
N SER A 1005 -25.09 1.25 -50.95
CA SER A 1005 -23.80 1.09 -51.63
C SER A 1005 -22.62 1.64 -50.83
N ILE A 1006 -22.81 2.67 -49.99
CA ILE A 1006 -21.73 3.25 -49.15
C ILE A 1006 -21.20 2.19 -48.20
N PHE A 1007 -22.09 1.45 -47.53
CA PHE A 1007 -21.72 0.44 -46.54
C PHE A 1007 -21.24 -0.86 -47.18
N VAL A 1008 -21.81 -1.27 -48.32
CA VAL A 1008 -21.37 -2.47 -49.05
C VAL A 1008 -20.00 -2.27 -49.73
N THR A 1009 -19.75 -1.08 -50.30
CA THR A 1009 -18.48 -0.80 -51.03
C THR A 1009 -17.30 -0.57 -50.09
N ALA A 1010 -17.55 -0.13 -48.85
CA ALA A 1010 -16.50 0.17 -47.88
C ALA A 1010 -15.68 -1.06 -47.42
N ASN A 1011 -16.17 -2.30 -47.67
CA ASN A 1011 -15.50 -3.58 -47.35
C ASN A 1011 -14.88 -3.65 -45.94
N ASN A 1012 -15.46 -2.92 -44.98
CA ASN A 1012 -15.05 -2.89 -43.58
C ASN A 1012 -15.94 -3.86 -42.80
N PRO A 1013 -15.38 -4.88 -42.12
CA PRO A 1013 -16.16 -5.86 -41.36
C PRO A 1013 -16.84 -5.26 -40.11
N THR A 1014 -16.62 -3.97 -39.85
CA THR A 1014 -17.17 -3.21 -38.73
C THR A 1014 -18.46 -2.46 -39.06
N MET A 1015 -18.93 -2.47 -40.30
CA MET A 1015 -20.20 -1.83 -40.69
C MET A 1015 -21.16 -2.85 -41.27
N GLU A 1016 -22.25 -3.09 -40.56
CA GLU A 1016 -23.38 -3.89 -41.01
C GLU A 1016 -24.57 -2.98 -41.33
N ILE A 1017 -25.35 -3.37 -42.33
CA ILE A 1017 -26.54 -2.64 -42.76
C ILE A 1017 -27.74 -3.58 -42.71
N THR A 1018 -28.81 -3.10 -42.08
CA THR A 1018 -30.04 -3.86 -41.88
C THR A 1018 -31.19 -3.11 -42.51
N VAL A 1019 -31.77 -3.70 -43.54
CA VAL A 1019 -32.89 -3.11 -44.29
C VAL A 1019 -34.20 -3.46 -43.58
N VAL A 1020 -34.95 -2.44 -43.18
CA VAL A 1020 -36.22 -2.54 -42.44
C VAL A 1020 -37.35 -2.06 -43.37
N ASP A 1021 -37.95 -2.99 -44.12
CA ASP A 1021 -38.96 -2.67 -45.15
C ASP A 1021 -40.43 -2.84 -44.65
N ASN A 1022 -40.69 -3.62 -43.60
CA ASN A 1022 -42.07 -3.98 -43.19
C ASN A 1022 -42.62 -3.20 -41.98
N THR A 1023 -41.76 -2.59 -41.17
CA THR A 1023 -42.10 -1.86 -39.95
C THR A 1023 -41.37 -0.52 -39.93
N PRO A 1024 -41.96 0.53 -39.32
CA PRO A 1024 -41.24 1.78 -39.20
C PRO A 1024 -40.06 1.60 -38.23
N ILE A 1025 -38.98 2.37 -38.44
CA ILE A 1025 -37.70 2.21 -37.73
C ILE A 1025 -37.85 2.42 -36.21
N ASP A 1026 -38.76 3.30 -35.80
CA ASP A 1026 -39.07 3.58 -34.40
C ASP A 1026 -39.63 2.36 -33.65
N GLU A 1027 -40.60 1.65 -34.25
CA GLU A 1027 -41.19 0.43 -33.68
C GLU A 1027 -40.18 -0.73 -33.69
N TYR A 1028 -39.44 -0.90 -34.79
CA TYR A 1028 -38.40 -1.93 -34.91
C TYR A 1028 -37.27 -1.74 -33.89
N TYR A 1029 -36.87 -0.49 -33.64
CA TYR A 1029 -35.85 -0.17 -32.63
C TYR A 1029 -36.35 -0.46 -31.21
N LEU A 1030 -37.60 -0.12 -30.89
CA LEU A 1030 -38.18 -0.40 -29.57
C LEU A 1030 -38.30 -1.90 -29.29
N GLU A 1031 -38.76 -2.70 -30.26
CA GLU A 1031 -38.91 -4.17 -30.09
C GLU A 1031 -37.57 -4.87 -29.79
N ARG A 1032 -36.46 -4.42 -30.40
CA ARG A 1032 -35.12 -4.96 -30.09
C ARG A 1032 -34.53 -4.45 -28.79
N THR A 1033 -35.02 -3.33 -28.26
CA THR A 1033 -34.49 -2.69 -27.05
C THR A 1033 -35.27 -3.00 -25.78
N ASP A 1034 -36.36 -3.77 -25.87
CA ASP A 1034 -37.13 -4.27 -24.72
C ASP A 1034 -36.29 -5.16 -23.79
N ASP A 1035 -35.30 -5.90 -24.33
CA ASP A 1035 -34.36 -6.68 -23.51
C ASP A 1035 -33.22 -5.79 -22.97
N VAL A 1036 -33.14 -5.65 -21.64
CA VAL A 1036 -32.14 -4.79 -20.94
C VAL A 1036 -30.69 -5.15 -21.33
N SER A 1037 -30.37 -6.43 -21.45
CA SER A 1037 -29.03 -6.88 -21.86
C SER A 1037 -28.72 -6.61 -23.33
N ALA A 1038 -29.74 -6.65 -24.20
CA ALA A 1038 -29.58 -6.33 -25.62
C ALA A 1038 -29.36 -4.81 -25.80
N MET A 1039 -30.05 -3.98 -25.03
CA MET A 1039 -29.91 -2.53 -25.04
C MET A 1039 -28.48 -2.06 -24.71
N ALA A 1040 -27.80 -2.73 -23.78
CA ALA A 1040 -26.41 -2.43 -23.43
C ALA A 1040 -25.44 -2.59 -24.62
N VAL A 1041 -25.72 -3.55 -25.51
CA VAL A 1041 -24.93 -3.78 -26.74
C VAL A 1041 -25.36 -2.82 -27.85
N LEU A 1042 -26.67 -2.67 -28.04
CA LEU A 1042 -27.27 -1.84 -29.10
C LEU A 1042 -26.87 -0.37 -29.01
N ARG A 1043 -26.65 0.14 -27.79
CA ARG A 1043 -26.15 1.50 -27.54
C ARG A 1043 -24.86 1.83 -28.31
N HIS A 1044 -23.97 0.85 -28.45
CA HIS A 1044 -22.64 1.03 -29.04
C HIS A 1044 -22.59 0.60 -30.50
N SER A 1045 -23.52 -0.26 -30.94
CA SER A 1045 -23.59 -0.73 -32.32
C SER A 1045 -24.54 0.12 -33.19
N LEU A 1046 -25.69 0.55 -32.67
CA LEU A 1046 -26.77 1.16 -33.45
C LEU A 1046 -26.81 2.69 -33.26
N LEU A 1047 -25.97 3.39 -34.03
CA LEU A 1047 -25.71 4.82 -33.81
C LEU A 1047 -26.44 5.74 -34.79
N ILE A 1048 -26.50 5.35 -36.07
CA ILE A 1048 -27.11 6.12 -37.16
C ILE A 1048 -28.07 5.25 -37.98
N GLY A 1049 -28.93 5.89 -38.75
CA GLY A 1049 -29.80 5.23 -39.72
C GLY A 1049 -30.43 6.24 -40.66
N ALA A 1050 -31.17 5.78 -41.65
CA ALA A 1050 -31.84 6.66 -42.61
C ALA A 1050 -33.20 6.10 -43.05
N THR A 1051 -34.19 6.99 -43.15
CA THR A 1051 -35.44 6.72 -43.84
C THR A 1051 -35.54 7.61 -45.07
N PHE A 1052 -35.72 7.01 -46.24
CA PHE A 1052 -35.89 7.74 -47.49
C PHE A 1052 -37.35 7.71 -47.94
N ASP A 1053 -37.85 8.87 -48.36
CA ASP A 1053 -39.14 9.07 -49.02
C ASP A 1053 -38.91 9.68 -50.41
N ASP A 1054 -39.95 9.82 -51.24
CA ASP A 1054 -39.80 10.23 -52.65
C ASP A 1054 -39.11 11.59 -52.81
N HIS A 1055 -39.37 12.55 -51.90
CA HIS A 1055 -38.81 13.92 -51.91
C HIS A 1055 -38.18 14.37 -50.58
N SER A 1056 -38.07 13.47 -49.60
CA SER A 1056 -37.48 13.80 -48.30
C SER A 1056 -36.66 12.65 -47.74
N ALA A 1057 -35.73 12.97 -46.84
CA ALA A 1057 -35.02 11.97 -46.06
C ALA A 1057 -34.98 12.36 -44.58
N THR A 1058 -35.09 11.36 -43.71
CA THR A 1058 -34.91 11.51 -42.27
C THR A 1058 -33.64 10.77 -41.85
N ALA A 1059 -32.67 11.52 -41.35
CA ALA A 1059 -31.43 11.01 -40.78
C ALA A 1059 -31.65 10.66 -39.30
N TRP A 1060 -31.54 9.38 -38.96
CA TRP A 1060 -31.71 8.88 -37.59
C TRP A 1060 -30.40 8.90 -36.82
N PHE A 1061 -30.44 9.26 -35.54
CA PHE A 1061 -29.27 9.23 -34.66
C PHE A 1061 -29.62 8.82 -33.23
N SER A 1062 -28.70 8.16 -32.53
CA SER A 1062 -28.93 7.63 -31.17
C SER A 1062 -28.70 8.64 -30.05
N ASN A 1063 -27.78 9.59 -30.27
CA ASN A 1063 -27.30 10.56 -29.28
C ASN A 1063 -26.56 9.94 -28.08
N PHE A 1064 -26.06 8.70 -28.21
CA PHE A 1064 -25.14 8.09 -27.25
C PHE A 1064 -23.69 8.49 -27.54
N GLY A 1065 -23.28 8.50 -28.80
CA GLY A 1065 -21.98 8.99 -29.24
C GLY A 1065 -21.97 10.52 -29.35
N TYR A 1066 -20.78 11.11 -29.24
CA TYR A 1066 -20.60 12.56 -29.33
C TYR A 1066 -20.98 13.13 -30.70
N HIS A 1067 -20.84 12.35 -31.77
CA HIS A 1067 -20.88 12.83 -33.15
C HIS A 1067 -22.02 12.25 -34.00
N ASP A 1068 -22.93 11.46 -33.41
CA ASP A 1068 -23.96 10.67 -34.12
C ASP A 1068 -24.81 11.53 -35.08
N VAL A 1069 -25.23 12.72 -34.64
CA VAL A 1069 -26.05 13.64 -35.44
C VAL A 1069 -25.36 14.05 -36.73
N ALA A 1070 -24.10 14.49 -36.60
CA ALA A 1070 -23.32 15.04 -37.69
C ALA A 1070 -22.87 13.93 -38.67
N MET A 1071 -22.58 12.73 -38.17
CA MET A 1071 -22.28 11.54 -38.98
C MET A 1071 -23.50 11.06 -39.76
N SER A 1072 -24.66 10.97 -39.10
CA SER A 1072 -25.91 10.54 -39.76
C SER A 1072 -26.27 11.46 -40.93
N LEU A 1073 -26.16 12.78 -40.71
CA LEU A 1073 -26.39 13.78 -41.75
C LEU A 1073 -25.35 13.70 -42.88
N ALA A 1074 -24.06 13.49 -42.57
CA ALA A 1074 -23.01 13.34 -43.57
C ALA A 1074 -23.27 12.13 -44.47
N ALA A 1075 -23.68 10.99 -43.90
CA ALA A 1075 -23.99 9.77 -44.65
C ALA A 1075 -25.18 9.97 -45.61
N VAL A 1076 -26.23 10.67 -45.18
CA VAL A 1076 -27.39 11.00 -46.04
C VAL A 1076 -26.97 11.92 -47.19
N HIS A 1077 -26.15 12.94 -46.95
CA HIS A 1077 -25.67 13.83 -48.02
C HIS A 1077 -24.73 13.13 -49.01
N ALA A 1078 -23.85 12.24 -48.54
CA ALA A 1078 -23.03 11.41 -49.41
C ALA A 1078 -23.89 10.50 -50.30
N ALA A 1079 -24.97 9.94 -49.76
CA ALA A 1079 -25.93 9.14 -50.52
C ALA A 1079 -26.71 9.97 -51.56
N LEU A 1080 -27.12 11.19 -51.20
CA LEU A 1080 -27.76 12.13 -52.14
C LEU A 1080 -26.83 12.51 -53.30
N LEU A 1081 -25.54 12.74 -53.02
CA LEU A 1081 -24.55 13.01 -54.06
C LEU A 1081 -24.39 11.80 -55.01
N ARG A 1082 -24.26 10.59 -54.43
CA ARG A 1082 -24.14 9.34 -55.19
C ARG A 1082 -25.39 8.97 -55.98
N ALA A 1083 -26.58 9.40 -55.52
CA ALA A 1083 -27.83 9.21 -56.24
C ALA A 1083 -27.85 9.99 -57.57
N VAL A 1084 -27.22 11.16 -57.60
CA VAL A 1084 -27.09 12.00 -58.80
C VAL A 1084 -25.94 11.50 -59.67
N ASN A 1085 -24.78 11.22 -59.06
CA ASN A 1085 -23.61 10.70 -59.74
C ASN A 1085 -22.94 9.58 -58.92
N PRO A 1086 -23.06 8.30 -59.34
CA PRO A 1086 -22.54 7.16 -58.59
C PRO A 1086 -21.04 7.18 -58.31
N ALA A 1087 -20.26 7.93 -59.10
CA ALA A 1087 -18.81 8.04 -58.95
C ALA A 1087 -18.36 9.17 -58.00
N ALA A 1088 -19.29 10.01 -57.53
CA ALA A 1088 -18.99 11.13 -56.66
C ALA A 1088 -18.98 10.74 -55.18
N ASN A 1089 -18.10 11.35 -54.40
CA ASN A 1089 -17.92 11.07 -52.98
C ASN A 1089 -17.82 12.38 -52.20
N LEU A 1090 -18.45 12.42 -51.02
CA LEU A 1090 -18.47 13.60 -50.15
C LEU A 1090 -18.04 13.19 -48.75
N THR A 1091 -16.92 13.75 -48.28
CA THR A 1091 -16.43 13.55 -46.91
C THR A 1091 -16.49 14.86 -46.12
N VAL A 1092 -17.02 14.78 -44.90
CA VAL A 1092 -17.20 15.93 -44.02
C VAL A 1092 -16.36 15.73 -42.77
N TYR A 1093 -15.63 16.77 -42.38
CA TYR A 1093 -14.79 16.76 -41.18
C TYR A 1093 -15.27 17.78 -40.15
N ASN A 1094 -15.23 17.41 -38.87
CA ASN A 1094 -15.23 18.39 -37.78
C ASN A 1094 -13.78 18.65 -37.38
N HIS A 1095 -13.34 19.90 -37.48
CA HIS A 1095 -11.97 20.26 -37.13
C HIS A 1095 -11.94 21.68 -36.54
N PRO A 1096 -12.20 21.82 -35.22
CA PRO A 1096 -12.19 23.11 -34.55
C PRO A 1096 -10.83 23.84 -34.65
N LEU A 1097 -10.83 25.15 -34.46
CA LEU A 1097 -9.63 25.99 -34.41
C LEU A 1097 -9.31 26.39 -32.96
N GLU A 1098 -8.04 26.23 -32.58
CA GLU A 1098 -7.51 26.60 -31.25
C GLU A 1098 -7.81 28.06 -30.90
N ALA A 1099 -8.31 28.30 -29.70
CA ALA A 1099 -8.57 29.63 -29.17
C ALA A 1099 -7.36 30.11 -28.35
N ASN A 1100 -6.68 31.17 -28.82
CA ASN A 1100 -5.43 31.66 -28.21
C ASN A 1100 -5.63 32.60 -26.99
N TYR A 1101 -6.85 32.82 -26.50
CA TYR A 1101 -7.14 33.76 -25.41
C TYR A 1101 -7.47 33.07 -24.08
N VAL A 1102 -7.03 33.69 -22.97
CA VAL A 1102 -7.27 33.20 -21.60
C VAL A 1102 -8.60 33.75 -21.08
N ASN A 1103 -9.59 32.88 -20.86
CA ASN A 1103 -10.89 33.27 -20.32
C ASN A 1103 -10.80 33.59 -18.81
N GLN A 1104 -11.30 34.75 -18.39
CA GLN A 1104 -11.30 35.18 -16.99
C GLN A 1104 -12.17 34.28 -16.08
N ASN A 1105 -13.26 33.72 -16.60
CA ASN A 1105 -14.15 32.84 -15.83
C ASN A 1105 -13.49 31.50 -15.48
N ASP A 1106 -12.69 30.95 -16.41
CA ASP A 1106 -11.91 29.74 -16.18
C ASP A 1106 -10.84 29.98 -15.11
N MET A 1107 -10.18 31.14 -15.17
CA MET A 1107 -9.18 31.54 -14.19
C MET A 1107 -9.78 31.69 -12.79
N GLN A 1108 -10.98 32.28 -12.66
CA GLN A 1108 -11.66 32.40 -11.36
C GLN A 1108 -12.07 31.04 -10.79
N THR A 1109 -12.59 30.16 -11.64
CA THR A 1109 -12.99 28.80 -11.26
C THR A 1109 -11.77 27.97 -10.85
N MET A 1110 -10.68 28.10 -11.60
CA MET A 1110 -9.39 27.50 -11.27
C MET A 1110 -8.88 27.98 -9.90
N VAL A 1111 -8.94 29.28 -9.62
CA VAL A 1111 -8.53 29.84 -8.33
C VAL A 1111 -9.41 29.30 -7.19
N ALA A 1112 -10.72 29.17 -7.41
CA ALA A 1112 -11.65 28.61 -6.42
C ALA A 1112 -11.31 27.14 -6.08
N PHE A 1113 -11.14 26.29 -7.10
CA PHE A 1113 -10.73 24.88 -6.90
C PHE A 1113 -9.36 24.77 -6.23
N LEU A 1114 -8.40 25.59 -6.63
CA LEU A 1114 -7.05 25.62 -6.05
C LEU A 1114 -7.11 25.98 -4.56
N SER A 1115 -7.92 26.98 -4.20
CA SER A 1115 -8.07 27.43 -2.81
C SER A 1115 -8.69 26.36 -1.91
N MET A 1116 -9.68 25.62 -2.41
CA MET A 1116 -10.33 24.53 -1.67
C MET A 1116 -9.36 23.36 -1.42
N GLN A 1117 -8.58 22.97 -2.43
CA GLN A 1117 -7.61 21.86 -2.30
C GLN A 1117 -6.42 22.23 -1.41
N LEU A 1118 -5.92 23.47 -1.50
CA LEU A 1118 -4.90 23.98 -0.58
C LEU A 1118 -5.38 23.95 0.87
N ALA A 1119 -6.62 24.39 1.13
CA ALA A 1119 -7.20 24.35 2.48
C ALA A 1119 -7.28 22.91 3.02
N SER A 1120 -7.70 21.96 2.19
CA SER A 1120 -7.75 20.53 2.54
C SER A 1120 -6.37 19.92 2.81
N GLY A 1121 -5.37 20.22 1.98
CA GLY A 1121 -3.99 19.77 2.16
C GLY A 1121 -3.35 20.32 3.44
N ILE A 1122 -3.57 21.60 3.75
CA ILE A 1122 -3.11 22.23 5.00
C ILE A 1122 -3.80 21.60 6.21
N GLY A 1123 -5.11 21.38 6.16
CA GLY A 1123 -5.84 20.72 7.26
C GLY A 1123 -5.32 19.30 7.54
N SER A 1124 -5.07 18.53 6.49
CA SER A 1124 -4.56 17.15 6.59
C SER A 1124 -3.15 17.10 7.16
N SER A 1125 -2.24 17.96 6.68
CA SER A 1125 -0.88 18.06 7.20
C SER A 1125 -0.85 18.47 8.68
N LEU A 1126 -1.69 19.43 9.09
CA LEU A 1126 -1.79 19.85 10.50
C LEU A 1126 -2.26 18.70 11.40
N SER A 1127 -3.22 17.90 10.94
CA SER A 1127 -3.71 16.72 11.65
C SER A 1127 -2.62 15.67 11.85
N ILE A 1128 -1.81 15.40 10.82
CA ILE A 1128 -0.70 14.44 10.90
C ILE A 1128 0.34 14.93 11.91
N VAL A 1129 0.75 16.19 11.82
CA VAL A 1129 1.72 16.77 12.77
C VAL A 1129 1.22 16.68 14.22
N SER A 1130 -0.06 16.98 14.45
CA SER A 1130 -0.69 16.87 15.76
C SER A 1130 -0.74 15.44 16.29
N ALA A 1131 -1.11 14.47 15.45
CA ALA A 1131 -1.17 13.06 15.85
C ALA A 1131 0.20 12.50 16.25
N VAL A 1132 1.27 12.87 15.54
CA VAL A 1132 2.63 12.42 15.87
C VAL A 1132 3.16 13.08 17.15
N PHE A 1133 2.81 14.35 17.38
CA PHE A 1133 3.16 15.04 18.62
C PHE A 1133 2.48 14.41 19.84
N ILE A 1134 1.21 14.03 19.73
CA ILE A 1134 0.47 13.31 20.78
C ILE A 1134 1.11 11.94 21.06
N MET A 1135 1.49 11.19 20.02
CA MET A 1135 2.17 9.91 20.17
C MET A 1135 3.52 10.02 20.91
N PHE A 1136 4.28 11.09 20.67
CA PHE A 1136 5.50 11.35 21.43
C PHE A 1136 5.21 11.53 22.92
N TYR A 1137 4.16 12.28 23.26
CA TYR A 1137 3.76 12.50 24.66
C TYR A 1137 3.31 11.20 25.34
N ILE A 1138 2.51 10.36 24.65
CA ILE A 1138 2.09 9.04 25.15
C ILE A 1138 3.30 8.15 25.42
N LYS A 1139 4.29 8.17 24.53
CA LYS A 1139 5.51 7.36 24.67
C LYS A 1139 6.33 7.77 25.89
N VAL A 1140 6.48 9.08 26.11
CA VAL A 1140 7.18 9.63 27.29
C VAL A 1140 6.40 9.31 28.58
N GLY A 1141 5.07 9.42 28.56
CA GLY A 1141 4.21 9.10 29.70
C GLY A 1141 4.27 7.63 30.11
N CYS A 1142 4.30 6.70 29.15
CA CYS A 1142 4.40 5.27 29.45
C CYS A 1142 5.77 4.88 30.02
N THR A 1143 6.87 5.47 29.54
CA THR A 1143 8.22 5.21 30.08
C THR A 1143 8.45 5.76 31.48
N CYS A 1144 7.63 6.71 31.94
CA CYS A 1144 7.69 7.19 33.32
C CYS A 1144 6.79 6.38 34.28
N ALA A 1145 5.91 5.52 33.76
CA ALA A 1145 4.99 4.70 34.55
C ALA A 1145 5.43 3.22 34.66
N SER A 1146 6.39 2.78 33.83
CA SER A 1146 7.07 1.47 33.91
C SER A 1146 8.37 1.59 34.69
#